data_AF-A0A915NJJ0-F1
#
_entry.id   AF-A0A915NJJ0-F1
#
_cell.length_a   1.000
_cell.length_b   1.000
_cell.length_c   1.000
_cell.angle_alpha   90.00
_cell.angle_beta   90.00
_cell.angle_gamma   90.00
#
_symmetry.space_group_name_H-M   'P 1'
#
loop_
_entity.id
_entity.type
_entity.pdbx_description
1 polymer ?
#
loop_
_entity_poly.entity_id
_entity_poly.type
_entity_poly.pdbx_seq_one_letter_code
_entity_poly.pdbx_strand_id
1 'polypeptide(L)'
;MLINEHCNQNGFEEDQREHARRTVRRYYEDDLELDLIEYGETLNATRRFPRFCAAFLAQQKAEPIALLIDHKSSQIYLDELNILLKIIGADTAKMIVTGIMRRLLPSTILILLFIISTLIGYSSSIYFHIAETERKCFIEEIPDETMVMSRYKVQLFDPNTKAFGDYPTIGMHVEVKDPEEKMILSKLYTNEGIFTFTSHSPGEHLICLYSNTTAWFSGAQLRVHLDIQVGEHAQDYQQIAAKDKLNDLQLRVRQLLDQVEQITKEQNYQRYREERFRQTSEGTNSRVLWWSAGQTIVLLLTGWWQIRHLRGFFEAKKLMAFLKFFTHPLILYPLGLSGVGIGFGYFRNKRDTKHYDLDEQDDKTFIVTGATSGIGKQITRKLALKNATVIMACRDKNKCLEIRREIVLQTRNKKVFCRLCDLSDPENETKSFEKIDGIILNAATKVKKYKLNKQGIETNLATNHFGNFLLVGLLLQKLLNQDTSSKIVFVNTNIAAKDGLNLNLFGLNDGKFVKKLTSTCEIVDPEKGSYDMHAAYKYSKLMDLLFARELAERLKDTQVRVVVADPGGTKTDLNKDEPSQKFFLTRWTSNALGYVAGNRRPVNTAIYPILYALGEEGVKNGTFISPRQVPREWGENAENVQLRQKVWLMSEQWTKLADYMGRMEEGLEKTGYFSKDSHGDDEGEQKKTRHRSAKYLWLA
;
A
#
# COMPACT_ATOMS: atom_id res chain seq x y z
N MET A 1 -62.44 -3.09 8.75
CA MET A 1 -62.97 -1.99 7.91
C MET A 1 -61.88 -1.37 7.02
N LEU A 2 -60.82 -0.79 7.58
CA LEU A 2 -59.74 -0.12 6.81
C LEU A 2 -59.07 -0.98 5.73
N ILE A 3 -58.88 -2.29 5.98
CA ILE A 3 -58.32 -3.24 4.99
C ILE A 3 -59.23 -3.37 3.76
N ASN A 4 -60.56 -3.41 3.94
CA ASN A 4 -61.49 -3.56 2.82
C ASN A 4 -61.56 -2.31 1.96
N GLU A 5 -61.50 -1.13 2.58
CA GLU A 5 -61.53 0.16 1.87
C GLU A 5 -60.29 0.34 0.99
N HIS A 6 -59.11 0.00 1.51
CA HIS A 6 -57.85 0.11 0.78
C HIS A 6 -57.66 -0.99 -0.28
N CYS A 7 -58.13 -2.23 -0.02
CA CYS A 7 -58.08 -3.29 -1.02
C CYS A 7 -59.04 -3.05 -2.19
N ASN A 8 -60.20 -2.40 -1.93
CA ASN A 8 -61.14 -2.00 -2.97
C ASN A 8 -60.57 -0.88 -3.86
N GLN A 9 -59.89 0.11 -3.29
CA GLN A 9 -59.26 1.20 -4.04
C GLN A 9 -58.14 0.74 -4.99
N ASN A 10 -57.52 -0.42 -4.71
CA ASN A 10 -56.39 -0.94 -5.47
C ASN A 10 -56.72 -2.19 -6.31
N GLY A 11 -58.01 -2.55 -6.43
CA GLY A 11 -58.49 -3.56 -7.37
C GLY A 11 -58.11 -5.02 -7.03
N PHE A 12 -57.92 -5.35 -5.75
CA PHE A 12 -57.58 -6.71 -5.33
C PHE A 12 -58.81 -7.64 -5.36
N GLU A 13 -58.64 -8.91 -5.75
CA GLU A 13 -59.69 -9.94 -5.78
C GLU A 13 -60.07 -10.44 -4.37
N GLU A 14 -61.27 -10.99 -4.18
CA GLU A 14 -61.82 -11.30 -2.83
C GLU A 14 -60.97 -12.33 -2.08
N ASP A 15 -60.36 -13.28 -2.79
CA ASP A 15 -59.49 -14.31 -2.25
C ASP A 15 -58.23 -13.72 -1.58
N GLN A 16 -57.72 -12.62 -2.14
CA GLN A 16 -56.58 -11.88 -1.62
C GLN A 16 -56.98 -11.00 -0.42
N ARG A 17 -58.19 -10.44 -0.43
CA ARG A 17 -58.76 -9.70 0.71
C ARG A 17 -58.96 -10.62 1.91
N GLU A 18 -59.45 -11.82 1.68
CA GLU A 18 -59.66 -12.85 2.69
C GLU A 18 -58.34 -13.31 3.32
N HIS A 19 -57.28 -13.44 2.52
CA HIS A 19 -55.93 -13.77 3.00
C HIS A 19 -55.35 -12.64 3.88
N ALA A 20 -55.49 -11.38 3.49
CA ALA A 20 -55.05 -10.22 4.29
C ALA A 20 -55.80 -10.13 5.64
N ARG A 21 -57.11 -10.40 5.65
CA ARG A 21 -57.91 -10.45 6.89
C ARG A 21 -57.41 -11.54 7.85
N ARG A 22 -57.07 -12.74 7.34
CA ARG A 22 -56.54 -13.84 8.18
C ARG A 22 -55.17 -13.56 8.76
N THR A 23 -54.28 -12.95 7.99
CA THR A 23 -52.91 -12.62 8.44
C THR A 23 -52.92 -11.56 9.54
N VAL A 24 -53.75 -10.52 9.39
CA VAL A 24 -53.89 -9.49 10.42
C VAL A 24 -54.62 -10.02 11.66
N ARG A 25 -55.60 -10.92 11.49
CA ARG A 25 -56.28 -11.57 12.63
C ARG A 25 -55.31 -12.45 13.43
N ARG A 26 -54.46 -13.25 12.79
CA ARG A 26 -53.41 -14.04 13.48
C ARG A 26 -52.41 -13.17 14.24
N TYR A 27 -52.07 -11.99 13.72
CA TYR A 27 -51.12 -11.09 14.37
C TYR A 27 -51.65 -10.49 15.68
N TYR A 28 -52.97 -10.42 15.88
CA TYR A 28 -53.59 -9.89 17.10
C TYR A 28 -54.14 -10.97 18.04
N GLU A 29 -54.33 -12.20 17.58
CA GLU A 29 -54.89 -13.31 18.39
C GLU A 29 -53.82 -14.19 19.05
N ASP A 30 -52.62 -14.33 18.47
CA ASP A 30 -51.53 -15.16 19.02
C ASP A 30 -50.31 -14.29 19.40
N ASP A 31 -50.13 -14.07 20.70
CA ASP A 31 -49.03 -13.31 21.33
C ASP A 31 -47.69 -14.06 21.21
N LEU A 32 -47.23 -14.34 19.97
CA LEU A 32 -46.01 -15.09 19.68
C LEU A 32 -44.89 -14.17 19.16
N GLU A 33 -43.78 -14.13 19.91
CA GLU A 33 -42.45 -13.83 19.37
C GLU A 33 -42.13 -14.83 18.25
N LEU A 34 -42.14 -14.37 17.00
CA LEU A 34 -41.77 -15.18 15.84
C LEU A 34 -40.32 -14.91 15.43
N ASP A 35 -39.51 -15.97 15.55
CA ASP A 35 -38.17 -16.11 15.00
C ASP A 35 -38.13 -15.80 13.50
N LEU A 36 -37.15 -14.97 13.10
CA LEU A 36 -36.92 -14.49 11.74
C LEU A 36 -36.51 -15.56 10.71
N ILE A 37 -36.47 -16.84 11.10
CA ILE A 37 -35.94 -17.94 10.27
C ILE A 37 -37.03 -18.58 9.38
N GLU A 38 -38.30 -18.58 9.79
CA GLU A 38 -39.39 -19.16 8.97
C GLU A 38 -39.99 -18.17 7.96
N TYR A 39 -39.70 -16.87 8.13
CA TYR A 39 -40.15 -15.81 7.21
C TYR A 39 -39.43 -15.84 5.85
N GLY A 40 -38.30 -16.55 5.78
CA GLY A 40 -37.47 -16.66 4.56
C GLY A 40 -37.99 -17.66 3.54
N GLU A 41 -38.73 -18.70 3.94
CA GLU A 41 -39.06 -19.82 3.05
C GLU A 41 -40.37 -19.65 2.27
N THR A 42 -41.27 -18.77 2.69
CA THR A 42 -42.52 -18.45 1.96
C THR A 42 -42.41 -17.28 0.98
N LEU A 43 -41.23 -16.67 0.85
CA LEU A 43 -40.97 -15.52 -0.04
C LEU A 43 -40.83 -15.86 -1.54
N ASN A 44 -40.98 -17.13 -1.92
CA ASN A 44 -40.79 -17.59 -3.31
C ASN A 44 -42.07 -17.68 -4.16
N ALA A 45 -43.22 -17.20 -3.68
CA ALA A 45 -44.42 -17.06 -4.51
C ALA A 45 -44.94 -15.61 -4.52
N THR A 46 -44.98 -15.04 -5.73
CA THR A 46 -45.65 -13.77 -6.11
C THR A 46 -45.25 -12.48 -5.36
N ARG A 47 -44.31 -11.74 -5.98
CA ARG A 47 -43.87 -10.38 -5.60
C ARG A 47 -44.99 -9.33 -5.68
N ARG A 48 -45.80 -9.17 -4.63
CA ARG A 48 -46.49 -7.88 -4.32
C ARG A 48 -47.13 -7.82 -2.92
N PHE A 49 -47.44 -8.95 -2.32
CA PHE A 49 -48.23 -9.01 -1.08
C PHE A 49 -47.47 -8.75 0.26
N PRO A 50 -46.20 -9.17 0.46
CA PRO A 50 -45.56 -9.08 1.78
C PRO A 50 -45.16 -7.66 2.22
N ARG A 51 -45.03 -6.71 1.28
CA ARG A 51 -44.68 -5.32 1.59
C ARG A 51 -45.82 -4.54 2.26
N PHE A 52 -47.06 -5.01 2.12
CA PHE A 52 -48.25 -4.36 2.65
C PHE A 52 -48.39 -4.53 4.17
N CYS A 53 -48.16 -5.74 4.71
CA CYS A 53 -48.29 -6.00 6.15
C CYS A 53 -47.19 -5.30 6.97
N ALA A 54 -45.96 -5.24 6.47
CA ALA A 54 -44.85 -4.56 7.16
C ALA A 54 -45.05 -3.04 7.25
N ALA A 55 -45.63 -2.40 6.21
CA ALA A 55 -45.88 -0.97 6.19
C ALA A 55 -47.06 -0.56 7.10
N PHE A 56 -48.13 -1.36 7.14
CA PHE A 56 -49.29 -1.10 8.00
C PHE A 56 -48.99 -1.30 9.50
N LEU A 57 -48.17 -2.31 9.84
CA LEU A 57 -47.74 -2.57 11.22
C LEU A 57 -46.71 -1.55 11.73
N ALA A 58 -45.85 -1.01 10.84
CA ALA A 58 -44.92 0.07 11.19
C ALA A 58 -45.64 1.40 11.47
N GLN A 59 -46.82 1.62 10.87
CA GLN A 59 -47.58 2.88 10.99
C GLN A 59 -48.37 3.01 12.30
N GLN A 60 -48.60 1.91 13.04
CA GLN A 60 -49.28 1.95 14.35
C GLN A 60 -48.33 2.05 15.57
N LYS A 61 -47.00 1.97 15.40
CA LYS A 61 -46.03 1.96 16.51
C LYS A 61 -45.40 3.32 16.86
N ALA A 62 -45.82 4.42 16.23
CA ALA A 62 -45.50 5.78 16.62
C ALA A 62 -46.84 6.51 16.78
N GLU A 63 -47.42 6.74 17.96
CA GLU A 63 -47.00 7.48 19.18
C GLU A 63 -48.05 7.19 20.30
N PRO A 64 -47.83 7.42 21.62
CA PRO A 64 -47.53 8.75 22.18
C PRO A 64 -46.60 8.78 23.42
N ILE A 65 -45.51 9.54 23.34
CA ILE A 65 -44.90 10.21 24.52
C ILE A 65 -44.51 11.61 24.07
N ALA A 66 -45.46 12.53 24.14
CA ALA A 66 -45.21 13.96 24.06
C ALA A 66 -45.88 14.63 25.26
N LEU A 67 -45.09 14.89 26.30
CA LEU A 67 -45.38 15.93 27.28
C LEU A 67 -44.08 16.38 27.96
N LEU A 68 -43.84 17.69 27.85
CA LEU A 68 -42.94 18.55 28.62
C LEU A 68 -41.48 18.79 28.13
N ILE A 69 -41.26 20.08 27.81
CA ILE A 69 -40.03 20.89 27.91
C ILE A 69 -39.14 20.87 26.64
N ASP A 70 -39.35 21.77 25.68
CA ASP A 70 -38.92 23.18 25.60
C ASP A 70 -37.60 23.37 24.83
N HIS A 71 -37.59 24.44 24.01
CA HIS A 71 -36.47 25.14 23.40
C HIS A 71 -35.89 24.74 22.02
N LYS A 72 -36.48 25.40 21.01
CA LYS A 72 -35.86 26.31 20.02
C LYS A 72 -34.95 25.80 18.88
N SER A 73 -35.55 25.96 17.69
CA SER A 73 -35.04 26.67 16.50
C SER A 73 -33.79 26.14 15.79
N SER A 74 -33.98 25.52 14.62
CA SER A 74 -33.23 25.75 13.35
C SER A 74 -33.58 24.71 12.27
N GLN A 75 -34.77 24.75 11.66
CA GLN A 75 -35.09 23.80 10.57
C GLN A 75 -36.17 24.26 9.58
N ILE A 76 -36.17 25.53 9.20
CA ILE A 76 -37.13 26.11 8.23
C ILE A 76 -36.50 26.44 6.86
N TYR A 77 -35.18 26.28 6.67
CA TYR A 77 -34.52 26.67 5.40
C TYR A 77 -34.23 25.51 4.41
N LEU A 78 -34.58 24.26 4.73
CA LEU A 78 -34.21 23.10 3.91
C LEU A 78 -35.33 22.53 3.03
N ASP A 79 -36.59 22.87 3.29
CA ASP A 79 -37.72 22.26 2.56
C ASP A 79 -38.08 22.98 1.24
N GLU A 80 -37.75 24.27 1.09
CA GLU A 80 -37.98 24.97 -0.19
C GLU A 80 -36.93 24.63 -1.27
N LEU A 81 -35.73 24.17 -0.88
CA LEU A 81 -34.68 23.80 -1.83
C LEU A 81 -34.93 22.43 -2.51
N ASN A 82 -35.65 21.53 -1.84
CA ASN A 82 -35.90 20.17 -2.31
C ASN A 82 -37.01 20.08 -3.39
N ILE A 83 -37.85 21.11 -3.51
CA ILE A 83 -38.92 21.16 -4.50
C ILE A 83 -38.40 21.66 -5.85
N LEU A 84 -37.47 22.62 -5.85
CA LEU A 84 -36.80 23.11 -7.07
C LEU A 84 -35.88 22.07 -7.73
N LEU A 85 -35.20 21.24 -6.92
CA LEU A 85 -34.30 20.18 -7.40
C LEU A 85 -35.01 18.96 -8.02
N LYS A 86 -36.34 18.83 -7.84
CA LYS A 86 -37.14 17.74 -8.43
C LYS A 86 -37.70 18.05 -9.82
N ILE A 87 -37.75 19.32 -10.24
CA ILE A 87 -38.37 19.75 -11.50
C ILE A 87 -37.37 19.67 -12.69
N ILE A 88 -36.06 19.64 -12.43
CA ILE A 88 -35.04 19.56 -13.48
C ILE A 88 -34.43 18.15 -13.45
N GLY A 89 -34.92 17.28 -14.34
CA GLY A 89 -34.45 15.89 -14.46
C GLY A 89 -32.92 15.80 -14.58
N ALA A 90 -32.33 14.90 -13.80
CA ALA A 90 -30.87 14.72 -13.68
C ALA A 90 -30.15 14.38 -15.00
N ASP A 91 -30.90 13.99 -16.04
CA ASP A 91 -30.35 13.63 -17.36
C ASP A 91 -30.14 14.85 -18.28
N THR A 92 -30.95 15.91 -18.18
CA THR A 92 -30.71 17.16 -18.94
C THR A 92 -29.59 17.98 -18.33
N ALA A 93 -29.46 18.01 -16.99
CA ALA A 93 -28.34 18.63 -16.31
C ALA A 93 -27.00 17.95 -16.63
N LYS A 94 -26.95 16.61 -16.69
CA LYS A 94 -25.74 15.87 -17.06
C LYS A 94 -25.29 16.14 -18.49
N MET A 95 -26.21 16.23 -19.45
CA MET A 95 -25.90 16.49 -20.86
C MET A 95 -25.38 17.91 -21.10
N ILE A 96 -25.95 18.89 -20.39
CA ILE A 96 -25.49 20.29 -20.43
C ILE A 96 -24.13 20.44 -19.74
N VAL A 97 -23.94 19.82 -18.57
CA VAL A 97 -22.66 19.88 -17.83
C VAL A 97 -21.54 19.15 -18.55
N THR A 98 -21.78 18.00 -19.18
CA THR A 98 -20.74 17.32 -19.99
C THR A 98 -20.42 18.04 -21.29
N GLY A 99 -21.40 18.68 -21.95
CA GLY A 99 -21.17 19.51 -23.14
C GLY A 99 -20.40 20.80 -22.83
N ILE A 100 -20.70 21.45 -21.71
CA ILE A 100 -20.04 22.66 -21.23
C ILE A 100 -18.62 22.34 -20.71
N MET A 101 -18.42 21.24 -19.96
CA MET A 101 -17.09 20.81 -19.52
C MET A 101 -16.17 20.46 -20.70
N ARG A 102 -16.67 19.77 -21.74
CA ARG A 102 -15.83 19.37 -22.90
C ARG A 102 -15.33 20.56 -23.72
N ARG A 103 -16.04 21.70 -23.71
CA ARG A 103 -15.63 22.94 -24.41
C ARG A 103 -14.81 23.90 -23.55
N LEU A 104 -14.92 23.84 -22.22
CA LEU A 104 -14.18 24.71 -21.29
C LEU A 104 -12.85 24.13 -20.79
N LEU A 105 -12.68 22.81 -20.79
CA LEU A 105 -11.45 22.16 -20.29
C LEU A 105 -10.16 22.50 -21.07
N PRO A 106 -10.12 22.55 -22.41
CA PRO A 106 -8.90 22.93 -23.12
C PRO A 106 -8.58 24.43 -22.95
N SER A 107 -9.60 25.27 -22.86
CA SER A 107 -9.46 26.73 -22.67
C SER A 107 -9.01 27.08 -21.25
N THR A 108 -9.49 26.39 -20.21
CA THR A 108 -9.01 26.61 -18.84
C THR A 108 -7.58 26.12 -18.62
N ILE A 109 -7.16 25.03 -19.29
CA ILE A 109 -5.76 24.55 -19.24
C ILE A 109 -4.83 25.54 -19.95
N LEU A 110 -5.23 26.09 -21.10
CA LEU A 110 -4.45 27.12 -21.81
C LEU A 110 -4.36 28.41 -21.00
N ILE A 111 -5.44 28.83 -20.34
CA ILE A 111 -5.44 29.99 -19.44
C ILE A 111 -4.55 29.73 -18.22
N LEU A 112 -4.60 28.52 -17.64
CA LEU A 112 -3.73 28.16 -16.51
C LEU A 112 -2.26 28.11 -16.91
N LEU A 113 -1.93 27.57 -18.09
CA LEU A 113 -0.57 27.56 -18.62
C LEU A 113 -0.10 28.99 -18.96
N PHE A 114 -0.97 29.84 -19.47
CA PHE A 114 -0.68 31.26 -19.69
C PHE A 114 -0.45 32.00 -18.37
N ILE A 115 -1.27 31.75 -17.34
CA ILE A 115 -1.09 32.32 -15.99
C ILE A 115 0.21 31.82 -15.35
N ILE A 116 0.54 30.53 -15.49
CA ILE A 116 1.81 29.99 -14.98
C ILE A 116 2.99 30.60 -15.75
N SER A 117 2.90 30.74 -17.08
CA SER A 117 3.93 31.37 -17.90
C SER A 117 4.11 32.85 -17.58
N THR A 118 3.05 33.59 -17.27
CA THR A 118 3.15 34.99 -16.84
C THR A 118 3.69 35.10 -15.42
N LEU A 119 3.39 34.15 -14.53
CA LEU A 119 3.94 34.11 -13.17
C LEU A 119 5.44 33.75 -13.13
N ILE A 120 5.95 32.93 -14.07
CA ILE A 120 7.38 32.62 -14.19
C ILE A 120 8.20 33.87 -14.56
N GLY A 121 7.60 34.84 -15.26
CA GLY A 121 8.23 36.13 -15.59
C GLY A 121 8.44 37.07 -14.39
N TYR A 122 7.89 36.73 -13.21
CA TYR A 122 8.01 37.52 -11.97
C TYR A 122 8.96 36.89 -10.94
N SER A 123 9.89 36.01 -11.32
CA SER A 123 10.90 35.54 -10.37
C SER A 123 11.86 36.67 -10.01
N SER A 124 11.61 37.30 -8.86
CA SER A 124 12.57 38.19 -8.22
C SER A 124 13.63 37.35 -7.51
N SER A 125 14.89 37.79 -7.54
CA SER A 125 15.94 37.22 -6.68
C SER A 125 15.48 37.22 -5.22
N ILE A 126 15.87 36.22 -4.44
CA ILE A 126 15.58 36.19 -3.01
C ILE A 126 16.39 37.31 -2.35
N TYR A 127 15.69 38.29 -1.81
CA TYR A 127 16.25 39.35 -0.99
C TYR A 127 15.51 39.38 0.35
N PHE A 128 16.20 39.85 1.38
CA PHE A 128 15.62 40.04 2.70
C PHE A 128 15.90 41.46 3.18
N HIS A 129 15.12 41.90 4.16
CA HIS A 129 15.29 43.22 4.72
C HIS A 129 15.93 43.15 6.10
N ILE A 130 16.83 44.09 6.37
CA ILE A 130 17.51 44.26 7.65
C ILE A 130 17.31 45.73 8.06
N ALA A 131 16.93 45.98 9.31
CA ALA A 131 16.98 47.33 9.85
C ALA A 131 18.45 47.76 10.10
N GLU A 132 18.72 49.07 10.17
CA GLU A 132 20.06 49.53 10.60
C GLU A 132 20.44 48.91 11.95
N THR A 133 21.66 48.35 12.05
CA THR A 133 22.20 47.60 13.21
C THR A 133 21.56 46.25 13.52
N GLU A 134 20.49 45.84 12.82
CA GLU A 134 19.88 44.53 13.01
C GLU A 134 20.80 43.43 12.48
N ARG A 135 21.01 42.40 13.30
CA ARG A 135 21.81 41.22 12.94
C ARG A 135 20.91 40.14 12.37
N LYS A 136 21.13 39.74 11.12
CA LYS A 136 20.50 38.55 10.52
C LYS A 136 21.54 37.46 10.34
N CYS A 137 21.20 36.26 10.81
CA CYS A 137 22.07 35.10 10.72
C CYS A 137 21.39 33.98 9.93
N PHE A 138 22.18 33.29 9.13
CA PHE A 138 21.82 32.14 8.32
C PHE A 138 22.58 30.93 8.85
N ILE A 139 21.89 29.82 9.00
CA ILE A 139 22.49 28.55 9.41
C ILE A 139 22.66 27.73 8.14
N GLU A 140 23.90 27.36 7.84
CA GLU A 140 24.23 26.51 6.70
C GLU A 140 24.95 25.26 7.20
N GLU A 141 24.50 24.08 6.77
CA GLU A 141 25.08 22.80 7.16
C GLU A 141 26.20 22.44 6.17
N ILE A 142 27.47 22.53 6.61
CA ILE A 142 28.63 22.45 5.71
C ILE A 142 29.51 21.25 6.10
N PRO A 143 29.95 20.41 5.14
CA PRO A 143 30.92 19.35 5.39
C PRO A 143 32.30 19.87 5.83
N ASP A 144 33.17 18.98 6.27
CA ASP A 144 34.56 19.32 6.58
C ASP A 144 35.35 19.70 5.32
N GLU A 145 36.34 20.58 5.50
CA GLU A 145 37.27 21.02 4.45
C GLU A 145 36.61 21.51 3.17
N THR A 146 35.46 22.17 3.30
CA THR A 146 34.67 22.65 2.17
C THR A 146 34.74 24.17 2.10
N MET A 147 35.09 24.71 0.93
CA MET A 147 35.11 26.14 0.68
C MET A 147 33.69 26.66 0.42
N VAL A 148 33.38 27.82 1.00
CA VAL A 148 32.13 28.54 0.82
C VAL A 148 32.43 29.92 0.26
N MET A 149 31.73 30.29 -0.79
CA MET A 149 31.78 31.61 -1.41
C MET A 149 30.41 32.25 -1.34
N SER A 150 30.33 33.43 -0.73
CA SER A 150 29.08 34.15 -0.59
C SER A 150 29.17 35.51 -1.26
N ARG A 151 28.26 35.79 -2.19
CA ARG A 151 28.11 37.09 -2.84
C ARG A 151 26.95 37.83 -2.21
N TYR A 152 27.15 39.09 -1.88
CA TYR A 152 26.07 39.92 -1.34
C TYR A 152 26.03 41.31 -1.97
N LYS A 153 24.83 41.89 -2.02
CA LYS A 153 24.57 43.27 -2.44
C LYS A 153 23.55 43.92 -1.53
N VAL A 154 23.84 45.13 -1.06
CA VAL A 154 23.00 45.89 -0.14
C VAL A 154 22.44 47.13 -0.84
N GLN A 155 21.15 47.38 -0.65
CA GLN A 155 20.45 48.56 -1.18
C GLN A 155 19.71 49.26 -0.03
N LEU A 156 19.69 50.58 -0.02
CA LEU A 156 19.03 51.37 1.02
C LEU A 156 17.66 51.83 0.52
N PHE A 157 16.65 51.75 1.38
CA PHE A 157 15.35 52.36 1.11
C PHE A 157 15.41 53.89 1.24
N ASP A 158 15.07 54.59 0.16
CA ASP A 158 14.93 56.04 0.17
C ASP A 158 13.45 56.44 0.34
N PRO A 159 13.07 57.12 1.44
CA PRO A 159 11.69 57.49 1.72
C PRO A 159 11.13 58.53 0.74
N ASN A 160 11.97 59.33 0.08
CA ASN A 160 11.51 60.36 -0.85
C ASN A 160 11.10 59.75 -2.20
N THR A 161 11.88 58.78 -2.69
CA THR A 161 11.65 58.11 -3.98
C THR A 161 10.83 56.82 -3.84
N LYS A 162 10.60 56.35 -2.60
CA LYS A 162 9.93 55.06 -2.27
C LYS A 162 10.56 53.87 -2.99
N ALA A 163 11.86 53.95 -3.29
CA ALA A 163 12.61 52.94 -4.02
C ALA A 163 13.89 52.56 -3.28
N PHE A 164 14.45 51.40 -3.63
CA PHE A 164 15.73 50.95 -3.10
C PHE A 164 16.84 51.39 -4.06
N GLY A 165 17.78 52.17 -3.54
CA GLY A 165 18.93 52.68 -4.28
C GLY A 165 20.26 52.08 -3.82
N ASP A 166 21.27 52.15 -4.67
CA ASP A 166 22.63 51.74 -4.32
C ASP A 166 23.34 52.91 -3.60
N TYR A 167 23.73 52.70 -2.34
CA TYR A 167 24.43 53.70 -1.52
C TYR A 167 25.81 53.15 -1.10
N PRO A 168 26.91 53.62 -1.71
CA PRO A 168 28.24 53.04 -1.54
C PRO A 168 28.87 53.29 -0.16
N THR A 169 28.30 54.18 0.65
CA THR A 169 28.83 54.55 1.97
C THR A 169 28.45 53.60 3.11
N ILE A 170 27.53 52.65 2.88
CA ILE A 170 27.07 51.71 3.92
C ILE A 170 27.87 50.41 3.82
N GLY A 171 28.72 50.16 4.83
CA GLY A 171 29.45 48.91 4.97
C GLY A 171 28.62 47.80 5.61
N MET A 172 28.87 46.55 5.20
CA MET A 172 28.26 45.35 5.75
C MET A 172 29.31 44.53 6.50
N HIS A 173 29.08 44.29 7.78
CA HIS A 173 29.91 43.44 8.60
C HIS A 173 29.44 41.99 8.49
N VAL A 174 30.37 41.08 8.20
CA VAL A 174 30.10 39.66 8.01
C VAL A 174 30.84 38.87 9.08
N GLU A 175 30.10 38.03 9.80
CA GLU A 175 30.63 37.10 10.80
C GLU A 175 30.27 35.66 10.43
N VAL A 176 31.22 34.75 10.58
CA VAL A 176 31.00 33.31 10.40
C VAL A 176 31.49 32.58 11.64
N LYS A 177 30.62 31.73 12.22
CA LYS A 177 30.94 30.84 13.34
C LYS A 177 30.82 29.38 12.92
N ASP A 178 31.68 28.53 13.49
CA ASP A 178 31.60 27.08 13.36
C ASP A 178 30.54 26.47 14.31
N PRO A 179 30.26 25.15 14.23
CA PRO A 179 29.31 24.45 15.11
C PRO A 179 29.67 24.49 16.60
N GLU A 180 30.93 24.79 16.92
CA GLU A 180 31.46 24.98 18.28
C GLU A 180 31.44 26.45 18.73
N GLU A 181 30.76 27.32 17.96
CA GLU A 181 30.66 28.78 18.15
C GLU A 181 31.98 29.57 18.03
N LYS A 182 33.04 28.96 17.51
CA LYS A 182 34.32 29.62 17.26
C LYS A 182 34.21 30.49 16.01
N MET A 183 34.74 31.70 16.11
CA MET A 183 34.76 32.66 15.00
C MET A 183 35.74 32.22 13.90
N ILE A 184 35.24 31.93 12.70
CA ILE A 184 36.03 31.62 11.50
C ILE A 184 36.39 32.92 10.76
N LEU A 185 35.41 33.82 10.61
CA LEU A 185 35.55 35.07 9.87
C LEU A 185 34.82 36.19 10.61
N SER A 186 35.43 37.37 10.74
CA SER A 186 34.77 38.60 11.17
C SER A 186 35.43 39.77 10.45
N LYS A 187 34.72 40.37 9.50
CA LYS A 187 35.29 41.44 8.67
C LYS A 187 34.22 42.38 8.16
N LEU A 188 34.58 43.67 8.10
CA LEU A 188 33.78 44.71 7.46
C LEU A 188 34.06 44.75 5.96
N TYR A 189 33.00 44.74 5.17
CA TYR A 189 33.03 44.87 3.72
C TYR A 189 32.21 46.07 3.25
N THR A 190 32.30 46.40 1.97
CA THR A 190 31.58 47.48 1.29
C THR A 190 30.08 47.18 1.13
N ASN A 191 29.33 48.02 0.42
CA ASN A 191 27.91 47.82 0.12
C ASN A 191 27.63 46.61 -0.80
N GLU A 192 28.61 46.18 -1.58
CA GLU A 192 28.59 44.94 -2.37
C GLU A 192 29.95 44.24 -2.31
N GLY A 193 29.96 42.92 -2.40
CA GLY A 193 31.19 42.15 -2.34
C GLY A 193 31.01 40.64 -2.31
N ILE A 194 32.15 39.94 -2.27
CA ILE A 194 32.25 38.49 -2.12
C ILE A 194 33.11 38.21 -0.89
N PHE A 195 32.64 37.34 0.00
CA PHE A 195 33.44 36.81 1.09
C PHE A 195 33.56 35.29 0.97
N THR A 196 34.72 34.76 1.35
CA THR A 196 35.02 33.34 1.27
C THR A 196 35.57 32.84 2.61
N PHE A 197 35.22 31.60 2.96
CA PHE A 197 35.80 30.89 4.10
C PHE A 197 35.84 29.39 3.83
N THR A 198 36.63 28.65 4.61
CA THR A 198 36.71 27.19 4.53
C THR A 198 36.27 26.58 5.86
N SER A 199 35.37 25.59 5.79
CA SER A 199 34.91 24.83 6.95
C SER A 199 36.01 23.88 7.45
N HIS A 200 36.24 23.85 8.76
CA HIS A 200 37.19 22.93 9.40
C HIS A 200 36.51 21.84 10.24
N SER A 201 35.30 22.09 10.73
CA SER A 201 34.49 21.11 11.45
C SER A 201 33.17 20.89 10.72
N PRO A 202 32.72 19.64 10.53
CA PRO A 202 31.48 19.37 9.82
C PRO A 202 30.26 19.72 10.70
N GLY A 203 29.30 20.48 10.16
CA GLY A 203 28.05 20.79 10.86
C GLY A 203 27.45 22.16 10.54
N GLU A 204 26.59 22.63 11.45
CA GLU A 204 25.87 23.91 11.35
C GLU A 204 26.82 25.10 11.56
N HIS A 205 27.04 25.87 10.50
CA HIS A 205 27.78 27.13 10.56
C HIS A 205 26.82 28.30 10.55
N LEU A 206 27.13 29.33 11.34
CA LEU A 206 26.30 30.52 11.47
C LEU A 206 26.93 31.69 10.72
N ILE A 207 26.30 32.14 9.64
CA ILE A 207 26.73 33.28 8.80
C ILE A 207 25.85 34.48 9.11
N CYS A 208 26.39 35.51 9.76
CA CYS A 208 25.66 36.70 10.15
C CYS A 208 26.11 37.94 9.38
N LEU A 209 25.14 38.75 8.96
CA LEU A 209 25.34 40.03 8.30
C LEU A 209 24.65 41.14 9.10
N TYR A 210 25.34 42.27 9.31
CA TYR A 210 24.79 43.48 9.92
C TYR A 210 25.54 44.74 9.46
N SER A 211 24.88 45.89 9.46
CA SER A 211 25.50 47.15 9.04
C SER A 211 26.37 47.77 10.14
N ASN A 212 27.44 48.45 9.74
CA ASN A 212 28.35 49.17 10.65
C ASN A 212 28.00 50.65 10.83
N THR A 213 26.72 51.01 10.66
CA THR A 213 26.26 52.40 10.76
C THR A 213 25.99 52.78 12.21
N THR A 214 26.52 53.90 12.65
CA THR A 214 26.25 54.50 13.96
C THR A 214 25.40 55.75 13.77
N ALA A 215 24.08 55.63 13.57
CA ALA A 215 23.24 56.82 13.44
C ALA A 215 21.81 56.66 13.97
N TRP A 216 21.64 57.21 15.17
CA TRP A 216 20.46 57.50 16.00
C TRP A 216 19.17 57.98 15.28
N PHE A 217 19.15 58.28 13.98
CA PHE A 217 18.01 58.98 13.33
C PHE A 217 17.56 58.47 11.95
N SER A 218 18.09 57.34 11.45
CA SER A 218 17.68 56.79 10.16
C SER A 218 17.09 55.40 10.38
N GLY A 219 15.77 55.30 10.55
CA GLY A 219 15.06 54.00 10.54
C GLY A 219 15.04 53.37 9.14
N ALA A 220 16.10 53.53 8.35
CA ALA A 220 16.13 53.10 6.96
C ALA A 220 16.26 51.58 6.85
N GLN A 221 15.48 51.02 5.93
CA GLN A 221 15.41 49.60 5.68
C GLN A 221 16.45 49.23 4.62
N LEU A 222 17.33 48.29 4.94
CA LEU A 222 18.31 47.74 4.00
C LEU A 222 17.71 46.53 3.31
N ARG A 223 17.81 46.44 1.99
CA ARG A 223 17.51 45.25 1.20
C ARG A 223 18.82 44.55 0.87
N VAL A 224 18.98 43.31 1.33
CA VAL A 224 20.18 42.50 1.12
C VAL A 224 19.85 41.34 0.20
N HIS A 225 20.60 41.26 -0.90
CA HIS A 225 20.68 40.10 -1.77
C HIS A 225 21.86 39.26 -1.28
N LEU A 226 21.65 37.96 -1.07
CA LEU A 226 22.66 37.04 -0.58
C LEU A 226 22.60 35.74 -1.39
N ASP A 227 23.72 35.37 -1.97
CA ASP A 227 23.94 34.10 -2.67
C ASP A 227 25.09 33.37 -2.00
N ILE A 228 24.86 32.14 -1.55
CA ILE A 228 25.83 31.31 -0.83
C ILE A 228 26.09 30.07 -1.69
N GLN A 229 27.33 29.90 -2.11
CA GLN A 229 27.79 28.79 -2.93
C GLN A 229 28.75 27.93 -2.09
N VAL A 230 28.51 26.63 -2.06
CA VAL A 230 29.26 25.67 -1.23
C VAL A 230 29.89 24.60 -2.13
N GLY A 231 31.16 24.26 -1.88
CA GLY A 231 31.86 23.18 -2.58
C GLY A 231 32.27 23.53 -4.02
N GLU A 232 32.00 22.65 -4.97
CA GLU A 232 32.32 22.83 -6.40
C GLU A 232 31.76 24.16 -6.95
N HIS A 233 30.58 24.58 -6.49
CA HIS A 233 29.96 25.81 -6.95
C HIS A 233 30.72 27.07 -6.52
N ALA A 234 31.58 26.98 -5.51
CA ALA A 234 32.43 28.09 -5.08
C ALA A 234 33.74 28.21 -5.90
N GLN A 235 34.11 27.21 -6.72
CA GLN A 235 35.38 27.22 -7.44
C GLN A 235 35.24 27.86 -8.85
N ASP A 236 36.01 28.91 -9.12
CA ASP A 236 36.10 29.52 -10.46
C ASP A 236 37.14 28.79 -11.33
N TYR A 237 36.66 27.78 -12.07
CA TYR A 237 37.47 26.98 -12.98
C TYR A 237 38.11 27.80 -14.11
N GLN A 238 37.54 28.96 -14.50
CA GLN A 238 38.11 29.77 -15.56
C GLN A 238 39.38 30.49 -15.10
N GLN A 239 39.41 30.96 -13.86
CA GLN A 239 40.61 31.56 -13.28
C GLN A 239 41.70 30.52 -13.04
N ILE A 240 41.35 29.31 -12.60
CA ILE A 240 42.31 28.21 -12.41
C ILE A 240 42.92 27.80 -13.76
N ALA A 241 42.10 27.67 -14.81
CA ALA A 241 42.58 27.37 -16.16
C ALA A 241 43.56 28.43 -16.67
N ALA A 242 43.27 29.71 -16.43
CA ALA A 242 44.13 30.83 -16.84
C ALA A 242 45.45 30.88 -16.06
N LYS A 243 45.41 30.61 -14.75
CA LYS A 243 46.59 30.62 -13.86
C LYS A 243 47.54 29.45 -14.16
N ASP A 244 47.00 28.25 -14.29
CA ASP A 244 47.79 27.02 -14.46
C ASP A 244 48.01 26.65 -15.94
N LYS A 245 47.52 27.50 -16.87
CA LYS A 245 47.60 27.31 -18.33
C LYS A 245 47.11 25.92 -18.77
N LEU A 246 45.98 25.50 -18.23
CA LEU A 246 45.42 24.17 -18.48
C LEU A 246 44.75 24.12 -19.86
N ASN A 247 45.00 23.04 -20.59
CA ASN A 247 44.22 22.73 -21.79
C ASN A 247 42.78 22.33 -21.39
N ASP A 248 41.83 22.48 -22.31
CA ASP A 248 40.40 22.18 -22.08
C ASP A 248 40.16 20.77 -21.52
N LEU A 249 40.89 19.77 -22.02
CA LEU A 249 40.81 18.39 -21.53
C LEU A 249 41.38 18.23 -20.11
N GLN A 250 42.45 18.94 -19.77
CA GLN A 250 43.03 18.92 -18.42
C GLN A 250 42.11 19.61 -17.41
N LEU A 251 41.48 20.72 -17.82
CA LEU A 251 40.46 21.40 -17.01
C LEU A 251 39.27 20.48 -16.73
N ARG A 252 38.79 19.74 -17.74
CA ARG A 252 37.68 18.82 -17.57
C ARG A 252 38.00 17.64 -16.65
N VAL A 253 39.20 17.08 -16.75
CA VAL A 253 39.66 16.02 -15.84
C VAL A 253 39.75 16.55 -14.41
N ARG A 254 40.23 17.78 -14.22
CA ARG A 254 40.31 18.44 -12.91
C ARG A 254 38.91 18.61 -12.29
N GLN A 255 37.96 19.15 -13.05
CA GLN A 255 36.55 19.25 -12.62
C GLN A 255 35.97 17.91 -12.17
N LEU A 256 36.22 16.83 -12.92
CA LEU A 256 35.74 15.50 -12.56
C LEU A 256 36.37 14.96 -11.28
N LEU A 257 37.66 15.24 -11.04
CA LEU A 257 38.34 14.84 -9.81
C LEU A 257 37.78 15.59 -8.59
N ASP A 258 37.61 16.92 -8.71
CA ASP A 258 37.06 17.75 -7.64
C ASP A 258 35.58 17.35 -7.35
N GLN A 259 34.81 16.96 -8.37
CA GLN A 259 33.47 16.37 -8.21
C GLN A 259 33.46 15.04 -7.43
N VAL A 260 34.38 14.13 -7.77
CA VAL A 260 34.47 12.83 -7.08
C VAL A 260 34.90 13.01 -5.63
N GLU A 261 35.82 13.94 -5.36
CA GLU A 261 36.23 14.28 -4.00
C GLU A 261 35.04 14.83 -3.20
N GLN A 262 34.27 15.76 -3.78
CA GLN A 262 33.09 16.31 -3.11
C GLN A 262 32.05 15.24 -2.80
N ILE A 263 31.71 14.36 -3.75
CA ILE A 263 30.77 13.25 -3.52
C ILE A 263 31.26 12.36 -2.37
N THR A 264 32.58 12.14 -2.28
CA THR A 264 33.18 11.32 -1.22
C THR A 264 33.04 12.00 0.15
N LYS A 265 33.32 13.31 0.23
CA LYS A 265 33.12 14.12 1.44
C LYS A 265 31.65 14.13 1.88
N GLU A 266 30.72 14.35 0.97
CA GLU A 266 29.28 14.29 1.25
C GLU A 266 28.84 12.90 1.75
N GLN A 267 29.31 11.81 1.13
CA GLN A 267 29.00 10.45 1.60
C GLN A 267 29.55 10.17 3.00
N ASN A 268 30.76 10.64 3.31
CA ASN A 268 31.34 10.49 4.64
C ASN A 268 30.57 11.30 5.69
N TYR A 269 30.17 12.52 5.34
CA TYR A 269 29.32 13.36 6.18
C TYR A 269 27.98 12.68 6.50
N GLN A 270 27.32 12.08 5.50
CA GLN A 270 26.08 11.33 5.68
C GLN A 270 26.24 10.14 6.64
N ARG A 271 27.36 9.41 6.57
CA ARG A 271 27.68 8.31 7.49
C ARG A 271 27.88 8.79 8.92
N TYR A 272 28.64 9.87 9.11
CA TYR A 272 28.86 10.47 10.42
C TYR A 272 27.53 10.89 11.07
N ARG A 273 26.63 11.50 10.28
CA ARG A 273 25.30 11.90 10.74
C ARG A 273 24.44 10.69 11.14
N GLU A 274 24.44 9.61 10.36
CA GLU A 274 23.73 8.38 10.69
C GLU A 274 24.24 7.77 12.01
N GLU A 275 25.56 7.75 12.21
CA GLU A 275 26.16 7.23 13.43
C GLU A 275 25.75 8.05 14.67
N ARG A 276 25.85 9.38 14.58
CA ARG A 276 25.45 10.29 15.67
C ARG A 276 23.95 10.19 15.97
N PHE A 277 23.11 10.06 14.94
CA PHE A 277 21.68 9.85 15.11
C PHE A 277 21.39 8.50 15.78
N ARG A 278 22.07 7.43 15.35
CA ARG A 278 21.93 6.09 15.95
C ARG A 278 22.29 6.11 17.44
N GLN A 279 23.43 6.70 17.81
CA GLN A 279 23.85 6.80 19.21
C GLN A 279 22.86 7.60 20.06
N THR A 280 22.38 8.75 19.53
CA THR A 280 21.40 9.59 20.24
C THR A 280 20.07 8.85 20.42
N SER A 281 19.62 8.11 19.40
CA SER A 281 18.41 7.31 19.43
C SER A 281 18.52 6.16 20.44
N GLU A 282 19.61 5.40 20.43
CA GLU A 282 19.87 4.31 21.37
C GLU A 282 19.93 4.81 22.82
N GLY A 283 20.65 5.91 23.06
CA GLY A 283 20.73 6.54 24.38
C GLY A 283 19.39 7.04 24.89
N THR A 284 18.61 7.69 24.03
CA THR A 284 17.27 8.19 24.38
C THR A 284 16.31 7.04 24.66
N ASN A 285 16.29 6.01 23.79
CA ASN A 285 15.44 4.85 23.96
C ASN A 285 15.74 4.08 25.26
N SER A 286 17.02 3.94 25.61
CA SER A 286 17.44 3.32 26.87
C SER A 286 16.97 4.12 28.09
N ARG A 287 17.13 5.45 28.09
CA ARG A 287 16.65 6.32 29.17
C ARG A 287 15.13 6.24 29.35
N VAL A 288 14.37 6.27 28.26
CA VAL A 288 12.91 6.15 28.29
C VAL A 288 12.48 4.80 28.85
N LEU A 289 13.17 3.72 28.47
CA LEU A 289 12.89 2.38 29.01
C LEU A 289 13.11 2.33 30.53
N TRP A 290 14.19 2.90 31.05
CA TRP A 290 14.46 2.94 32.49
C TRP A 290 13.48 3.83 33.26
N TRP A 291 13.09 4.98 32.71
CA TRP A 291 12.04 5.82 33.31
C TRP A 291 10.68 5.10 33.35
N SER A 292 10.32 4.40 32.27
CA SER A 292 9.09 3.59 32.23
C SER A 292 9.13 2.44 33.23
N ALA A 293 10.29 1.79 33.41
CA ALA A 293 10.46 0.73 34.39
C ALA A 293 10.32 1.28 35.83
N GLY A 294 10.95 2.42 36.12
CA GLY A 294 10.85 3.11 37.42
C GLY A 294 9.41 3.52 37.75
N GLN A 295 8.70 4.14 36.81
CA GLN A 295 7.29 4.50 36.98
C GLN A 295 6.41 3.28 37.24
N THR A 296 6.65 2.17 36.53
CA THR A 296 5.92 0.91 36.75
C THR A 296 6.13 0.38 38.16
N ILE A 297 7.37 0.41 38.66
CA ILE A 297 7.70 -0.01 40.03
C ILE A 297 6.99 0.87 41.05
N VAL A 298 7.00 2.20 40.87
CA VAL A 298 6.29 3.12 41.76
C VAL A 298 4.79 2.80 41.81
N LEU A 299 4.14 2.60 40.67
CA LEU A 299 2.71 2.26 40.62
C LEU A 299 2.40 0.92 41.31
N LEU A 300 3.26 -0.09 41.14
CA LEU A 300 3.11 -1.38 41.81
C LEU A 300 3.29 -1.25 43.33
N LEU A 301 4.27 -0.48 43.79
CA LEU A 301 4.51 -0.23 45.22
C LEU A 301 3.35 0.55 45.84
N THR A 302 2.85 1.59 45.17
CA THR A 302 1.69 2.36 45.65
C THR A 302 0.43 1.52 45.66
N GLY A 303 0.20 0.69 44.62
CA GLY A 303 -0.96 -0.20 44.57
C GLY A 303 -0.90 -1.27 45.67
N TRP A 304 0.27 -1.85 45.91
CA TRP A 304 0.48 -2.79 47.02
C TRP A 304 0.23 -2.13 48.38
N TRP A 305 0.76 -0.92 48.58
CA TRP A 305 0.55 -0.16 49.81
C TRP A 305 -0.92 0.20 50.03
N GLN A 306 -1.62 0.66 49.00
CA GLN A 306 -3.06 0.97 49.05
C GLN A 306 -3.88 -0.25 49.45
N ILE A 307 -3.62 -1.42 48.85
CA ILE A 307 -4.32 -2.67 49.19
C ILE A 307 -4.05 -3.07 50.65
N ARG A 308 -2.80 -2.93 51.12
CA ARG A 308 -2.43 -3.24 52.49
C ARG A 308 -3.09 -2.29 53.50
N HIS A 309 -3.11 -0.99 53.21
CA HIS A 309 -3.73 0.01 54.07
C HIS A 309 -5.26 -0.17 54.13
N LEU A 310 -5.91 -0.42 52.99
CA LEU A 310 -7.34 -0.70 52.92
C LEU A 310 -7.71 -1.98 53.68
N ARG A 311 -6.91 -3.04 53.61
CA ARG A 311 -7.14 -4.26 54.41
C ARG A 311 -7.14 -3.96 55.92
N GLY A 312 -6.19 -3.17 56.41
CA GLY A 312 -6.14 -2.77 57.82
C GLY A 312 -7.33 -1.90 58.25
N PHE A 313 -7.82 -1.03 57.35
CA PHE A 313 -9.00 -0.20 57.63
C PHE A 313 -10.31 -1.01 57.68
N PHE A 314 -10.46 -2.05 56.85
CA PHE A 314 -11.68 -2.87 56.79
C PHE A 314 -11.75 -4.02 57.81
N GLU A 315 -10.61 -4.52 58.32
CA GLU A 315 -10.58 -5.45 59.46
C GLU A 315 -11.19 -4.81 60.73
N ALA A 316 -11.00 -3.49 60.93
CA ALA A 316 -11.51 -2.76 62.09
C ALA A 316 -13.03 -2.50 62.08
N LYS A 317 -13.74 -2.70 60.95
CA LYS A 317 -15.17 -2.39 60.82
C LYS A 317 -16.05 -3.54 60.29
N LYS A 318 -15.56 -4.77 60.21
CA LYS A 318 -16.31 -5.96 59.74
C LYS A 318 -17.08 -5.75 58.41
N LEU A 319 -16.54 -4.96 57.48
CA LEU A 319 -17.15 -4.74 56.15
C LEU A 319 -16.52 -5.66 55.10
N MET A 320 -16.49 -6.97 55.37
CA MET A 320 -15.87 -7.99 54.51
C MET A 320 -16.68 -8.34 53.25
N ALA A 321 -17.83 -7.70 53.00
CA ALA A 321 -18.68 -8.00 51.85
C ALA A 321 -18.19 -7.32 50.55
N PHE A 322 -17.70 -6.08 50.63
CA PHE A 322 -17.33 -5.30 49.44
C PHE A 322 -15.93 -5.66 48.90
N LEU A 323 -15.00 -6.07 49.78
CA LEU A 323 -13.63 -6.42 49.38
C LEU A 323 -13.53 -7.79 48.67
N LYS A 324 -14.45 -8.73 48.97
CA LYS A 324 -14.50 -10.04 48.32
C LYS A 324 -14.79 -9.96 46.81
N PHE A 325 -15.38 -8.87 46.35
CA PHE A 325 -15.64 -8.62 44.93
C PHE A 325 -14.33 -8.37 44.15
N PHE A 326 -13.37 -7.64 44.75
CA PHE A 326 -12.10 -7.31 44.11
C PHE A 326 -10.98 -8.33 44.34
N THR A 327 -11.03 -9.09 45.43
CA THR A 327 -10.09 -10.19 45.69
C THR A 327 -10.59 -11.54 45.17
N HIS A 328 -11.71 -11.58 44.45
CA HIS A 328 -12.24 -12.81 43.90
C HIS A 328 -11.24 -13.39 42.88
N PRO A 329 -10.95 -14.70 42.90
CA PRO A 329 -10.06 -15.36 41.95
C PRO A 329 -10.53 -15.28 40.49
N LEU A 330 -11.58 -14.52 40.17
CA LEU A 330 -12.03 -14.24 38.79
C LEU A 330 -11.42 -12.96 38.19
N ILE A 331 -10.88 -12.03 39.01
CA ILE A 331 -10.32 -10.74 38.52
C ILE A 331 -8.78 -10.72 38.51
N LEU A 332 -8.12 -11.48 39.38
CA LEU A 332 -6.65 -11.63 39.40
C LEU A 332 -6.13 -12.73 38.45
N TYR A 333 -6.94 -13.77 38.19
CA TYR A 333 -6.59 -14.82 37.22
C TYR A 333 -6.40 -14.30 35.79
N PRO A 334 -7.22 -13.37 35.24
CA PRO A 334 -7.05 -12.85 33.89
C PRO A 334 -5.72 -12.13 33.63
N LEU A 335 -5.13 -11.47 34.64
CA LEU A 335 -3.84 -10.78 34.50
C LEU A 335 -2.65 -11.76 34.57
N GLY A 336 -2.75 -12.80 35.40
CA GLY A 336 -1.79 -13.92 35.40
C GLY A 336 -1.91 -14.81 34.16
N LEU A 337 -3.14 -15.10 33.71
CA LEU A 337 -3.44 -15.85 32.49
C LEU A 337 -3.09 -15.09 31.22
N SER A 338 -3.15 -13.76 31.21
CA SER A 338 -2.65 -12.98 30.07
C SER A 338 -1.12 -13.02 30.03
N GLY A 339 -0.40 -12.91 31.15
CA GLY A 339 1.06 -13.09 31.18
C GLY A 339 1.51 -14.50 30.77
N VAL A 340 0.87 -15.53 31.31
CA VAL A 340 1.13 -16.95 30.97
C VAL A 340 0.65 -17.26 29.54
N GLY A 341 -0.46 -16.69 29.09
CA GLY A 341 -0.97 -16.83 27.72
C GLY A 341 -0.10 -16.11 26.68
N ILE A 342 0.48 -14.96 27.04
CA ILE A 342 1.50 -14.24 26.26
C ILE A 342 2.76 -15.09 26.15
N GLY A 343 3.25 -15.62 27.26
CA GLY A 343 4.40 -16.51 27.29
C GLY A 343 4.14 -17.81 26.51
N PHE A 344 3.02 -18.48 26.76
CA PHE A 344 2.66 -19.75 26.12
C PHE A 344 2.38 -19.56 24.62
N GLY A 345 1.74 -18.47 24.22
CA GLY A 345 1.53 -18.08 22.81
C GLY A 345 2.86 -17.81 22.08
N TYR A 346 3.77 -17.08 22.73
CA TYR A 346 5.13 -16.87 22.23
C TYR A 346 5.92 -18.18 22.09
N PHE A 347 5.90 -19.04 23.12
CA PHE A 347 6.56 -20.35 23.09
C PHE A 347 5.94 -21.31 22.07
N ARG A 348 4.61 -21.30 21.91
CA ARG A 348 3.88 -22.13 20.92
C ARG A 348 4.16 -21.68 19.49
N ASN A 349 4.15 -20.38 19.20
CA ASN A 349 4.47 -19.85 17.87
C ASN A 349 5.94 -20.14 17.47
N LYS A 350 6.86 -20.10 18.45
CA LYS A 350 8.27 -20.46 18.25
C LYS A 350 8.48 -21.96 18.04
N ARG A 351 7.66 -22.84 18.64
CA ARG A 351 7.69 -24.30 18.37
C ARG A 351 7.03 -24.71 17.06
N ASP A 352 6.00 -24.00 16.60
CA ASP A 352 5.22 -24.37 15.42
C ASP A 352 5.83 -23.92 14.07
N THR A 353 6.92 -23.15 14.08
CA THR A 353 7.60 -22.70 12.86
C THR A 353 8.79 -23.61 12.54
N LYS A 354 8.49 -24.74 11.88
CA LYS A 354 9.53 -25.58 11.28
C LYS A 354 10.33 -24.71 10.31
N HIS A 355 11.63 -24.56 10.55
CA HIS A 355 12.49 -23.83 9.63
C HIS A 355 12.73 -24.75 8.43
N TYR A 356 12.39 -24.29 7.24
CA TYR A 356 12.77 -24.98 6.01
C TYR A 356 14.00 -24.27 5.46
N ASP A 357 15.11 -24.99 5.39
CA ASP A 357 16.27 -24.53 4.64
C ASP A 357 16.19 -25.15 3.25
N LEU A 358 16.25 -24.28 2.24
CA LEU A 358 16.22 -24.71 0.85
C LEU A 358 17.62 -25.21 0.49
N ASP A 359 17.73 -26.34 -0.20
CA ASP A 359 19.03 -26.80 -0.72
C ASP A 359 19.58 -25.85 -1.78
N GLU A 360 20.84 -26.05 -2.17
CA GLU A 360 21.45 -25.26 -3.23
C GLU A 360 20.67 -25.40 -4.55
N GLN A 361 20.49 -24.29 -5.26
CA GLN A 361 19.65 -24.20 -6.46
C GLN A 361 20.49 -23.76 -7.66
N ASP A 362 21.69 -24.31 -7.79
CA ASP A 362 22.54 -24.08 -8.96
C ASP A 362 21.80 -24.44 -10.26
N ASP A 363 22.02 -23.64 -11.30
CA ASP A 363 21.41 -23.77 -12.63
C ASP A 363 19.87 -23.81 -12.69
N LYS A 364 19.20 -23.46 -11.59
CA LYS A 364 17.75 -23.33 -11.54
C LYS A 364 17.29 -21.89 -11.68
N THR A 365 16.24 -21.68 -12.47
CA THR A 365 15.70 -20.36 -12.77
C THR A 365 14.31 -20.19 -12.19
N PHE A 366 14.13 -19.14 -11.37
CA PHE A 366 12.86 -18.82 -10.72
C PHE A 366 12.35 -17.44 -11.11
N ILE A 367 11.05 -17.35 -11.41
CA ILE A 367 10.34 -16.08 -11.59
C ILE A 367 9.62 -15.74 -10.29
N VAL A 368 9.83 -14.54 -9.76
CA VAL A 368 9.14 -14.04 -8.55
C VAL A 368 8.37 -12.78 -8.89
N THR A 369 7.04 -12.83 -8.80
CA THR A 369 6.20 -11.64 -8.96
C THR A 369 6.14 -10.82 -7.66
N GLY A 370 6.17 -9.50 -7.78
CA GLY A 370 6.12 -8.61 -6.61
C GLY A 370 7.39 -8.70 -5.74
N ALA A 371 8.54 -8.88 -6.38
CA ALA A 371 9.83 -9.11 -5.74
C ALA A 371 10.45 -7.88 -5.03
N THR A 372 9.87 -6.69 -5.14
CA THR A 372 10.45 -5.44 -4.60
C THR A 372 10.12 -5.16 -3.13
N SER A 373 9.23 -5.92 -2.50
CA SER A 373 8.85 -5.68 -1.10
C SER A 373 8.36 -6.95 -0.38
N GLY A 374 8.28 -6.88 0.95
CA GLY A 374 7.67 -7.91 1.79
C GLY A 374 8.18 -9.32 1.53
N ILE A 375 7.23 -10.26 1.38
CA ILE A 375 7.50 -11.70 1.19
C ILE A 375 8.30 -11.93 -0.10
N GLY A 376 7.91 -11.32 -1.23
CA GLY A 376 8.59 -11.48 -2.52
C GLY A 376 10.07 -11.09 -2.49
N LYS A 377 10.41 -9.98 -1.80
CA LYS A 377 11.82 -9.56 -1.60
C LYS A 377 12.61 -10.61 -0.82
N GLN A 378 12.04 -11.17 0.24
CA GLN A 378 12.72 -12.17 1.06
C GLN A 378 12.85 -13.53 0.34
N ILE A 379 11.85 -13.94 -0.44
CA ILE A 379 11.95 -15.12 -1.32
C ILE A 379 13.09 -14.93 -2.32
N THR A 380 13.11 -13.79 -3.01
CA THR A 380 14.17 -13.45 -3.99
C THR A 380 15.55 -13.51 -3.35
N ARG A 381 15.72 -12.91 -2.17
CA ARG A 381 16.97 -12.95 -1.41
C ARG A 381 17.37 -14.38 -1.05
N LYS A 382 16.45 -15.21 -0.55
CA LYS A 382 16.76 -16.59 -0.15
C LYS A 382 17.13 -17.49 -1.33
N LEU A 383 16.42 -17.35 -2.46
CA LEU A 383 16.77 -18.05 -3.70
C LEU A 383 18.15 -17.61 -4.21
N ALA A 384 18.42 -16.31 -4.20
CA ALA A 384 19.72 -15.78 -4.61
C ALA A 384 20.87 -16.20 -3.69
N LEU A 385 20.62 -16.40 -2.38
CA LEU A 385 21.60 -16.96 -1.43
C LEU A 385 21.92 -18.43 -1.67
N LYS A 386 21.01 -19.17 -2.30
CA LYS A 386 21.18 -20.59 -2.69
C LYS A 386 21.59 -20.72 -4.16
N ASN A 387 22.35 -19.74 -4.66
CA ASN A 387 22.89 -19.64 -6.02
C ASN A 387 21.90 -19.75 -7.19
N ALA A 388 20.60 -19.61 -6.96
CA ALA A 388 19.59 -19.63 -8.02
C ALA A 388 19.72 -18.43 -8.98
N THR A 389 19.25 -18.62 -10.21
CA THR A 389 18.94 -17.52 -11.12
C THR A 389 17.54 -16.99 -10.78
N VAL A 390 17.40 -15.71 -10.44
CA VAL A 390 16.12 -15.12 -10.02
C VAL A 390 15.70 -13.98 -10.93
N ILE A 391 14.51 -14.11 -11.51
CA ILE A 391 13.87 -13.10 -12.35
C ILE A 391 12.82 -12.37 -11.51
N MET A 392 13.13 -11.13 -11.17
CA MET A 392 12.25 -10.21 -10.45
C MET A 392 11.26 -9.58 -11.43
N ALA A 393 10.04 -10.14 -11.50
CA ALA A 393 8.94 -9.61 -12.30
C ALA A 393 8.22 -8.49 -11.54
N CYS A 394 8.47 -7.23 -11.94
CA CYS A 394 8.09 -6.04 -11.18
C CYS A 394 7.46 -4.95 -12.04
N ARG A 395 6.47 -4.23 -11.48
CA ARG A 395 5.81 -3.09 -12.14
C ARG A 395 6.70 -1.85 -12.27
N ASP A 396 7.57 -1.61 -11.29
CA ASP A 396 8.45 -0.44 -11.25
C ASP A 396 9.90 -0.88 -11.49
N LYS A 397 10.43 -0.51 -12.66
CA LYS A 397 11.79 -0.85 -13.08
C LYS A 397 12.85 -0.23 -12.17
N ASN A 398 12.67 1.03 -11.76
CA ASN A 398 13.67 1.74 -10.95
C ASN A 398 13.75 1.13 -9.55
N LYS A 399 12.59 0.91 -8.92
CA LYS A 399 12.52 0.22 -7.63
C LYS A 399 13.04 -1.21 -7.72
N CYS A 400 12.77 -1.91 -8.83
CA CYS A 400 13.34 -3.24 -9.04
C CYS A 400 14.87 -3.20 -9.07
N LEU A 401 15.46 -2.27 -9.84
CA LEU A 401 16.92 -2.14 -9.95
C LEU A 401 17.59 -1.78 -8.63
N GLU A 402 16.96 -0.93 -7.82
CA GLU A 402 17.42 -0.60 -6.47
C GLU A 402 17.46 -1.85 -5.57
N ILE A 403 16.33 -2.56 -5.45
CA ILE A 403 16.24 -3.77 -4.62
C ILE A 403 17.13 -4.88 -5.15
N ARG A 404 17.28 -5.01 -6.46
CA ARG A 404 18.23 -5.93 -7.08
C ARG A 404 19.66 -5.64 -6.62
N ARG A 405 20.10 -4.37 -6.65
CA ARG A 405 21.46 -3.99 -6.20
C ARG A 405 21.67 -4.39 -4.75
N GLU A 406 20.69 -4.11 -3.89
CA GLU A 406 20.73 -4.52 -2.47
C GLU A 406 20.88 -6.05 -2.32
N ILE A 407 20.07 -6.84 -3.04
CA ILE A 407 20.12 -8.31 -2.96
C ILE A 407 21.46 -8.83 -3.48
N VAL A 408 21.94 -8.35 -4.62
CA VAL A 408 23.23 -8.78 -5.20
C VAL A 408 24.39 -8.47 -4.25
N LEU A 409 24.37 -7.32 -3.55
CA LEU A 409 25.38 -6.99 -2.54
C LEU A 409 25.32 -7.92 -1.33
N GLN A 410 24.11 -8.27 -0.87
CA GLN A 410 23.91 -9.17 0.27
C GLN A 410 24.25 -10.63 -0.02
N THR A 411 23.96 -11.11 -1.22
CA THR A 411 24.11 -12.53 -1.59
C THR A 411 25.37 -12.83 -2.39
N ARG A 412 26.01 -11.80 -2.96
CA ARG A 412 27.11 -11.91 -3.93
C ARG A 412 26.74 -12.65 -5.23
N ASN A 413 25.47 -12.99 -5.42
CA ASN A 413 24.99 -13.66 -6.62
C ASN A 413 24.52 -12.63 -7.65
N LYS A 414 25.22 -12.55 -8.80
CA LYS A 414 24.90 -11.62 -9.89
C LYS A 414 23.75 -12.09 -10.78
N LYS A 415 23.31 -13.35 -10.66
CA LYS A 415 22.24 -13.99 -11.45
C LYS A 415 20.83 -13.55 -11.01
N VAL A 416 20.67 -12.28 -10.63
CA VAL A 416 19.39 -11.67 -10.28
C VAL A 416 19.05 -10.63 -11.35
N PHE A 417 17.90 -10.77 -12.00
CA PHE A 417 17.50 -9.97 -13.16
C PHE A 417 16.18 -9.24 -12.90
N CYS A 418 16.06 -8.00 -13.38
CA CYS A 418 14.80 -7.26 -13.34
C CYS A 418 14.10 -7.33 -14.68
N ARG A 419 12.80 -7.64 -14.64
CA ARG A 419 11.90 -7.66 -15.79
C ARG A 419 10.68 -6.81 -15.49
N LEU A 420 10.34 -5.90 -16.41
CA LEU A 420 9.17 -5.06 -16.27
C LEU A 420 7.93 -5.92 -16.53
N CYS A 421 7.21 -6.23 -15.46
CA CYS A 421 5.98 -7.01 -15.51
C CYS A 421 4.94 -6.27 -14.69
N ASP A 422 4.06 -5.54 -15.38
CA ASP A 422 2.85 -5.03 -14.77
C ASP A 422 1.76 -6.09 -14.91
N LEU A 423 1.44 -6.77 -13.80
CA LEU A 423 0.36 -7.75 -13.77
C LEU A 423 -1.01 -7.13 -14.09
N SER A 424 -1.16 -5.80 -13.99
CA SER A 424 -2.38 -5.11 -14.42
C SER A 424 -2.43 -4.83 -15.93
N ASP A 425 -1.31 -4.99 -16.66
CA ASP A 425 -1.15 -4.74 -18.10
C ASP A 425 0.00 -5.60 -18.71
N PRO A 426 -0.18 -6.93 -18.89
CA PRO A 426 0.95 -7.88 -19.09
C PRO A 426 1.59 -7.91 -20.48
N GLU A 427 1.30 -6.95 -21.37
CA GLU A 427 1.58 -7.04 -22.81
C GLU A 427 3.06 -7.14 -23.19
N ASN A 428 4.00 -6.85 -22.29
CA ASN A 428 5.34 -6.41 -22.69
C ASN A 428 6.55 -7.36 -22.55
N GLU A 429 6.51 -8.52 -21.89
CA GLU A 429 7.78 -9.24 -21.64
C GLU A 429 7.72 -10.78 -21.62
N THR A 430 8.04 -11.41 -22.77
CA THR A 430 8.30 -12.86 -22.88
C THR A 430 9.52 -13.21 -23.75
N LYS A 431 10.60 -12.40 -23.72
CA LYS A 431 11.86 -12.77 -24.41
C LYS A 431 13.01 -13.11 -23.46
N SER A 432 13.70 -14.20 -23.79
CA SER A 432 15.10 -14.52 -23.45
C SER A 432 15.41 -15.24 -22.13
N PHE A 433 14.76 -16.37 -21.82
CA PHE A 433 15.32 -17.35 -20.87
C PHE A 433 15.12 -18.77 -21.40
N GLU A 434 16.11 -19.63 -21.30
CA GLU A 434 16.07 -21.00 -21.86
C GLU A 434 15.20 -21.95 -21.01
N LYS A 435 15.27 -21.84 -19.68
CA LYS A 435 14.64 -22.76 -18.72
C LYS A 435 13.95 -22.02 -17.56
N ILE A 436 12.85 -22.56 -17.01
CA ILE A 436 12.13 -22.00 -15.86
C ILE A 436 11.72 -23.14 -14.91
N ASP A 437 12.44 -23.32 -13.81
CA ASP A 437 12.19 -24.38 -12.83
C ASP A 437 11.05 -24.03 -11.85
N GLY A 438 10.81 -22.73 -11.62
CA GLY A 438 9.69 -22.34 -10.77
C GLY A 438 9.16 -20.92 -10.99
N ILE A 439 7.87 -20.76 -10.76
CA ILE A 439 7.16 -19.48 -10.80
C ILE A 439 6.47 -19.26 -9.47
N ILE A 440 6.78 -18.14 -8.81
CA ILE A 440 6.20 -17.73 -7.54
C ILE A 440 5.25 -16.56 -7.79
N LEU A 441 3.95 -16.85 -7.75
CA LEU A 441 2.88 -15.88 -7.89
C LEU A 441 2.57 -15.25 -6.52
N ASN A 442 3.42 -14.29 -6.15
CA ASN A 442 3.39 -13.62 -4.85
C ASN A 442 2.75 -12.23 -4.89
N ALA A 443 2.83 -11.53 -6.02
CA ALA A 443 2.31 -10.18 -6.14
C ALA A 443 0.83 -10.10 -5.73
N ALA A 444 0.53 -9.15 -4.85
CA ALA A 444 -0.82 -8.84 -4.44
C ALA A 444 -0.94 -7.33 -4.16
N THR A 445 -2.14 -6.80 -4.34
CA THR A 445 -2.51 -5.43 -4.00
C THR A 445 -3.79 -5.46 -3.17
N LYS A 446 -3.91 -4.45 -2.30
CA LYS A 446 -5.09 -4.20 -1.47
C LYS A 446 -5.34 -2.69 -1.44
N VAL A 447 -5.99 -2.20 -2.48
CA VAL A 447 -6.19 -0.76 -2.71
C VAL A 447 -7.47 -0.29 -2.03
N LYS A 448 -7.38 0.80 -1.24
CA LYS A 448 -8.51 1.42 -0.51
C LYS A 448 -9.58 2.06 -1.39
N LYS A 449 -9.17 2.65 -2.51
CA LYS A 449 -10.06 3.39 -3.39
C LYS A 449 -10.43 2.50 -4.55
N TYR A 450 -11.73 2.39 -4.81
CA TYR A 450 -12.22 1.77 -6.02
C TYR A 450 -11.61 2.45 -7.24
N LYS A 451 -10.95 1.66 -8.09
CA LYS A 451 -10.33 2.12 -9.33
C LYS A 451 -10.36 1.00 -10.36
N LEU A 452 -10.67 1.35 -11.59
CA LEU A 452 -10.59 0.45 -12.73
C LEU A 452 -9.26 0.66 -13.48
N ASN A 453 -8.71 -0.42 -14.04
CA ASN A 453 -7.62 -0.34 -15.02
C ASN A 453 -8.17 0.07 -16.40
N LYS A 454 -7.28 0.17 -17.41
CA LYS A 454 -7.65 0.59 -18.78
C LYS A 454 -8.69 -0.35 -19.41
N GLN A 455 -8.66 -1.62 -19.02
CA GLN A 455 -9.54 -2.70 -19.48
C GLN A 455 -10.89 -2.73 -18.73
N GLY A 456 -11.11 -1.81 -17.77
CA GLY A 456 -12.36 -1.74 -17.01
C GLY A 456 -12.49 -2.75 -15.88
N ILE A 457 -11.38 -3.33 -15.41
CA ILE A 457 -11.31 -4.32 -14.34
C ILE A 457 -10.90 -3.64 -13.03
N GLU A 458 -11.52 -4.01 -11.90
CA GLU A 458 -11.13 -3.56 -10.57
C GLU A 458 -9.64 -3.85 -10.30
N THR A 459 -8.94 -2.91 -9.67
CA THR A 459 -7.47 -2.95 -9.53
C THR A 459 -6.95 -4.18 -8.77
N ASN A 460 -7.61 -4.60 -7.67
CA ASN A 460 -7.19 -5.78 -6.91
C ASN A 460 -7.46 -7.08 -7.68
N LEU A 461 -8.61 -7.20 -8.35
CA LEU A 461 -8.91 -8.33 -9.23
C LEU A 461 -7.95 -8.40 -10.43
N ALA A 462 -7.68 -7.25 -11.05
CA ALA A 462 -6.76 -7.13 -12.18
C ALA A 462 -5.35 -7.62 -11.81
N THR A 463 -4.83 -7.16 -10.67
CA THR A 463 -3.46 -7.48 -10.25
C THR A 463 -3.34 -8.88 -9.66
N ASN A 464 -4.23 -9.23 -8.73
CA ASN A 464 -4.08 -10.45 -7.94
C ASN A 464 -4.49 -11.67 -8.75
N HIS A 465 -5.53 -11.56 -9.59
CA HIS A 465 -6.07 -12.70 -10.32
C HIS A 465 -5.80 -12.67 -11.83
N PHE A 466 -6.39 -11.71 -12.56
CA PHE A 466 -6.34 -11.73 -14.02
C PHE A 466 -4.91 -11.60 -14.55
N GLY A 467 -4.06 -10.82 -13.88
CA GLY A 467 -2.63 -10.73 -14.17
C GLY A 467 -1.88 -12.04 -14.00
N ASN A 468 -2.15 -12.76 -12.90
CA ASN A 468 -1.55 -14.07 -12.65
C ASN A 468 -2.05 -15.11 -13.67
N PHE A 469 -3.34 -15.10 -14.00
CA PHE A 469 -3.93 -15.95 -15.02
C PHE A 469 -3.27 -15.75 -16.38
N LEU A 470 -3.15 -14.49 -16.84
CA LEU A 470 -2.52 -14.15 -18.11
C LEU A 470 -1.02 -14.52 -18.11
N LEU A 471 -0.28 -14.21 -17.04
CA LEU A 471 1.15 -14.57 -16.93
C LEU A 471 1.36 -16.08 -17.04
N VAL A 472 0.57 -16.88 -16.33
CA VAL A 472 0.65 -18.35 -16.40
C VAL A 472 0.27 -18.83 -17.80
N GLY A 473 -0.79 -18.29 -18.40
CA GLY A 473 -1.20 -18.62 -19.77
C GLY A 473 -0.10 -18.43 -20.80
N LEU A 474 0.56 -17.28 -20.77
CA LEU A 474 1.66 -16.95 -21.70
C LEU A 474 2.90 -17.82 -21.50
N LEU A 475 3.18 -18.24 -20.26
CA LEU A 475 4.33 -19.09 -19.95
C LEU A 475 4.04 -20.58 -20.07
N LEU A 476 2.78 -21.01 -20.08
CA LEU A 476 2.43 -22.42 -19.96
C LEU A 476 3.02 -23.26 -21.09
N GLN A 477 2.92 -22.81 -22.34
CA GLN A 477 3.48 -23.55 -23.48
C GLN A 477 4.99 -23.77 -23.33
N LYS A 478 5.70 -22.77 -22.81
CA LYS A 478 7.14 -22.87 -22.55
C LYS A 478 7.44 -23.88 -21.44
N LEU A 479 6.67 -23.88 -20.36
CA LEU A 479 6.83 -24.84 -19.26
C LEU A 479 6.54 -26.28 -19.72
N LEU A 480 5.54 -26.47 -20.58
CA LEU A 480 5.18 -27.79 -21.13
C LEU A 480 6.21 -28.34 -22.12
N ASN A 481 6.92 -27.45 -22.83
CA ASN A 481 7.96 -27.83 -23.79
C ASN A 481 9.32 -28.12 -23.13
N GLN A 482 9.46 -27.94 -21.82
CA GLN A 482 10.69 -28.24 -21.09
C GLN A 482 10.68 -29.70 -20.60
N ASP A 483 11.83 -30.37 -20.71
CA ASP A 483 12.00 -31.75 -20.21
C ASP A 483 12.04 -31.84 -18.68
N THR A 484 12.26 -30.70 -17.99
CA THR A 484 12.38 -30.63 -16.54
C THR A 484 11.06 -30.29 -15.85
N SER A 485 10.83 -30.92 -14.70
CA SER A 485 9.70 -30.59 -13.81
C SER A 485 9.74 -29.13 -13.38
N SER A 486 8.62 -28.43 -13.57
CA SER A 486 8.47 -27.00 -13.24
C SER A 486 7.39 -26.82 -12.18
N LYS A 487 7.60 -25.93 -11.20
CA LYS A 487 6.63 -25.68 -10.13
C LYS A 487 6.02 -24.28 -10.19
N ILE A 488 4.69 -24.19 -10.23
CA ILE A 488 3.94 -22.95 -10.10
C ILE A 488 3.40 -22.87 -8.67
N VAL A 489 3.91 -21.92 -7.88
CA VAL A 489 3.56 -21.74 -6.47
C VAL A 489 2.75 -20.46 -6.30
N PHE A 490 1.49 -20.62 -5.90
CA PHE A 490 0.59 -19.52 -5.55
C PHE A 490 0.75 -19.15 -4.07
N VAL A 491 1.02 -17.87 -3.78
CA VAL A 491 1.03 -17.36 -2.40
C VAL A 491 -0.37 -16.89 -2.02
N ASN A 492 -1.08 -17.71 -1.25
CA ASN A 492 -2.50 -17.50 -0.96
C ASN A 492 -2.89 -17.95 0.45
N THR A 493 -4.08 -17.57 0.93
CA THR A 493 -4.59 -17.90 2.27
C THR A 493 -5.93 -18.62 2.19
N ASN A 494 -6.16 -19.60 3.07
CA ASN A 494 -7.40 -20.37 3.07
C ASN A 494 -8.60 -19.60 3.66
N ILE A 495 -8.37 -18.43 4.26
CA ILE A 495 -9.45 -17.62 4.85
C ILE A 495 -10.50 -17.26 3.78
N ALA A 496 -10.05 -16.98 2.56
CA ALA A 496 -10.94 -16.62 1.45
C ALA A 496 -11.87 -17.76 0.99
N ALA A 497 -11.53 -19.02 1.30
CA ALA A 497 -12.33 -20.19 0.91
C ALA A 497 -13.13 -20.82 2.06
N LYS A 498 -12.96 -20.32 3.30
CA LYS A 498 -13.67 -20.77 4.51
C LYS A 498 -14.78 -19.83 4.96
N ASP A 499 -14.61 -18.53 4.76
CA ASP A 499 -15.70 -17.58 4.99
C ASP A 499 -16.78 -17.89 3.94
N GLY A 500 -18.05 -17.97 4.35
CA GLY A 500 -19.22 -18.18 3.48
C GLY A 500 -19.47 -17.03 2.48
N LEU A 501 -18.40 -16.56 1.81
CA LEU A 501 -18.44 -15.75 0.61
C LEU A 501 -19.21 -16.54 -0.44
N ASN A 502 -20.51 -16.26 -0.52
CA ASN A 502 -21.31 -16.65 -1.65
C ASN A 502 -20.85 -15.80 -2.83
N LEU A 503 -20.02 -16.37 -3.71
CA LEU A 503 -19.96 -15.87 -5.08
C LEU A 503 -21.34 -16.14 -5.68
N ASN A 504 -22.25 -15.16 -5.61
CA ASN A 504 -23.54 -15.25 -6.28
C ASN A 504 -23.30 -15.14 -7.79
N LEU A 505 -22.99 -16.29 -8.39
CA LEU A 505 -22.73 -16.47 -9.80
C LEU A 505 -24.00 -16.48 -10.66
N PHE A 506 -25.18 -16.23 -10.08
CA PHE A 506 -26.45 -16.23 -10.81
C PHE A 506 -26.56 -15.02 -11.75
N GLY A 507 -26.30 -15.22 -13.04
CA GLY A 507 -26.48 -14.21 -14.10
C GLY A 507 -25.45 -14.30 -15.25
N LEU A 508 -25.28 -15.49 -15.83
CA LEU A 508 -24.17 -15.84 -16.72
C LEU A 508 -24.30 -15.43 -18.20
N ASN A 509 -25.40 -14.82 -18.64
CA ASN A 509 -25.65 -14.74 -20.09
C ASN A 509 -25.19 -13.45 -20.80
N ASP A 510 -24.71 -12.42 -20.10
CA ASP A 510 -24.73 -11.06 -20.70
C ASP A 510 -23.39 -10.32 -20.76
N GLY A 511 -22.23 -10.94 -20.49
CA GLY A 511 -20.92 -10.25 -20.56
C GLY A 511 -20.75 -9.04 -19.59
N LYS A 512 -21.78 -8.73 -18.80
CA LYS A 512 -21.83 -7.64 -17.82
C LYS A 512 -21.19 -8.01 -16.49
N PHE A 513 -20.54 -9.17 -16.38
CA PHE A 513 -20.05 -9.74 -15.11
C PHE A 513 -19.08 -8.81 -14.37
N VAL A 514 -17.97 -8.36 -14.96
CA VAL A 514 -17.04 -7.50 -14.22
C VAL A 514 -17.66 -6.15 -13.99
N LYS A 515 -18.46 -5.61 -14.92
CA LYS A 515 -19.23 -4.38 -14.69
C LYS A 515 -20.17 -4.53 -13.50
N LYS A 516 -20.80 -5.70 -13.30
CA LYS A 516 -21.68 -6.03 -12.17
C LYS A 516 -20.85 -6.31 -10.91
N LEU A 517 -19.84 -7.17 -10.90
CA LEU A 517 -18.92 -7.37 -9.75
C LEU A 517 -18.23 -6.06 -9.30
N THR A 518 -17.97 -5.14 -10.22
CA THR A 518 -17.46 -3.79 -9.95
C THR A 518 -18.53 -2.75 -9.60
N SER A 519 -19.82 -2.97 -9.93
CA SER A 519 -20.92 -2.00 -9.71
C SER A 519 -22.12 -2.49 -8.89
N THR A 520 -22.22 -3.77 -8.54
CA THR A 520 -23.23 -4.31 -7.64
C THR A 520 -22.65 -4.49 -6.25
N CYS A 521 -23.41 -3.98 -5.29
CA CYS A 521 -23.72 -4.37 -3.91
C CYS A 521 -22.83 -5.32 -3.08
N GLU A 522 -21.88 -6.07 -3.62
CA GLU A 522 -21.02 -7.00 -2.87
C GLU A 522 -19.67 -6.40 -2.48
N ILE A 523 -19.10 -5.54 -3.34
CA ILE A 523 -17.84 -4.82 -3.05
C ILE A 523 -18.12 -3.33 -2.77
N VAL A 524 -19.30 -2.84 -3.12
CA VAL A 524 -19.75 -1.47 -2.79
C VAL A 524 -20.97 -1.62 -1.89
N ASP A 525 -20.85 -1.16 -0.65
CA ASP A 525 -21.93 -1.22 0.35
C ASP A 525 -23.17 -0.51 -0.23
N PRO A 526 -24.31 -1.22 -0.41
CA PRO A 526 -25.50 -0.65 -1.02
C PRO A 526 -26.22 0.37 -0.12
N GLU A 527 -25.99 0.34 1.20
CA GLU A 527 -26.56 1.31 2.15
C GLU A 527 -25.71 2.58 2.26
N LYS A 528 -24.38 2.46 2.11
CA LYS A 528 -23.42 3.58 2.29
C LYS A 528 -22.82 4.12 0.99
N GLY A 529 -22.95 3.41 -0.12
CA GLY A 529 -22.27 3.71 -1.38
C GLY A 529 -20.74 3.62 -1.32
N SER A 530 -20.18 2.97 -0.29
CA SER A 530 -18.73 2.95 -0.02
C SER A 530 -18.09 1.61 -0.39
N TYR A 531 -16.94 1.68 -1.05
CA TYR A 531 -16.14 0.53 -1.48
C TYR A 531 -15.52 -0.25 -0.29
N ASP A 532 -15.77 -1.55 -0.21
CA ASP A 532 -15.17 -2.49 0.72
C ASP A 532 -13.90 -3.14 0.13
N MET A 533 -12.76 -2.56 0.51
CA MET A 533 -11.43 -3.06 0.17
C MET A 533 -11.16 -4.49 0.68
N HIS A 534 -11.73 -4.89 1.83
CA HIS A 534 -11.49 -6.21 2.40
C HIS A 534 -12.25 -7.28 1.61
N ALA A 535 -13.50 -7.01 1.23
CA ALA A 535 -14.27 -7.88 0.35
C ALA A 535 -13.57 -8.07 -1.00
N ALA A 536 -13.18 -6.99 -1.68
CA ALA A 536 -12.48 -7.05 -2.97
C ALA A 536 -11.21 -7.92 -2.91
N TYR A 537 -10.41 -7.73 -1.86
CA TYR A 537 -9.20 -8.53 -1.65
C TYR A 537 -9.52 -10.01 -1.41
N LYS A 538 -10.52 -10.34 -0.57
CA LYS A 538 -10.95 -11.72 -0.33
C LYS A 538 -11.44 -12.39 -1.61
N TYR A 539 -12.27 -11.72 -2.41
CA TYR A 539 -12.72 -12.23 -3.71
C TYR A 539 -11.54 -12.51 -4.64
N SER A 540 -10.59 -11.59 -4.75
CA SER A 540 -9.40 -11.78 -5.59
C SER A 540 -8.57 -13.01 -5.18
N LYS A 541 -8.44 -13.25 -3.86
CA LYS A 541 -7.72 -14.41 -3.33
C LYS A 541 -8.49 -15.72 -3.47
N LEU A 542 -9.82 -15.69 -3.38
CA LEU A 542 -10.66 -16.85 -3.68
C LEU A 542 -10.58 -17.23 -5.16
N MET A 543 -10.63 -16.25 -6.07
CA MET A 543 -10.46 -16.50 -7.51
C MET A 543 -9.09 -17.10 -7.83
N ASP A 544 -8.02 -16.64 -7.17
CA ASP A 544 -6.70 -17.28 -7.27
C ASP A 544 -6.67 -18.73 -6.77
N LEU A 545 -7.37 -19.06 -5.68
CA LEU A 545 -7.46 -20.44 -5.19
C LEU A 545 -8.21 -21.32 -6.19
N LEU A 546 -9.33 -20.84 -6.72
CA LEU A 546 -10.14 -21.53 -7.73
C LEU A 546 -9.31 -21.81 -8.98
N PHE A 547 -8.55 -20.81 -9.45
CA PHE A 547 -7.67 -20.96 -10.59
C PHE A 547 -6.52 -21.93 -10.32
N ALA A 548 -5.85 -21.84 -9.16
CA ALA A 548 -4.78 -22.78 -8.82
C ALA A 548 -5.28 -24.23 -8.77
N ARG A 549 -6.48 -24.46 -8.22
CA ARG A 549 -7.11 -25.79 -8.15
C ARG A 549 -7.48 -26.32 -9.53
N GLU A 550 -8.09 -25.49 -10.37
CA GLU A 550 -8.48 -25.86 -11.74
C GLU A 550 -7.25 -26.11 -12.63
N LEU A 551 -6.23 -25.24 -12.53
CA LEU A 551 -4.97 -25.40 -13.24
C LEU A 551 -4.26 -26.69 -12.83
N ALA A 552 -4.26 -27.04 -11.53
CA ALA A 552 -3.71 -28.30 -11.06
C ALA A 552 -4.43 -29.49 -11.69
N GLU A 553 -5.76 -29.48 -11.76
CA GLU A 553 -6.53 -30.57 -12.37
C GLU A 553 -6.26 -30.71 -13.87
N ARG A 554 -6.18 -29.58 -14.59
CA ARG A 554 -5.84 -29.56 -16.03
C ARG A 554 -4.42 -30.09 -16.29
N LEU A 555 -3.47 -29.81 -15.40
CA LEU A 555 -2.06 -30.18 -15.53
C LEU A 555 -1.68 -31.52 -14.88
N LYS A 556 -2.63 -32.30 -14.36
CA LYS A 556 -2.35 -33.53 -13.60
C LYS A 556 -1.49 -34.57 -14.34
N ASP A 557 -1.64 -34.62 -15.67
CA ASP A 557 -0.93 -35.56 -16.56
C ASP A 557 0.35 -34.95 -17.18
N THR A 558 0.84 -33.82 -16.64
CA THR A 558 2.02 -33.11 -17.14
C THR A 558 3.14 -33.06 -16.09
N GLN A 559 4.34 -32.65 -16.52
CA GLN A 559 5.49 -32.41 -15.65
C GLN A 559 5.37 -31.12 -14.82
N VAL A 560 4.39 -30.25 -15.13
CA VAL A 560 4.19 -28.99 -14.41
C VAL A 560 3.34 -29.25 -13.17
N ARG A 561 3.83 -28.80 -12.01
CA ARG A 561 3.18 -28.98 -10.72
C ARG A 561 2.66 -27.65 -10.20
N VAL A 562 1.40 -27.61 -9.81
CA VAL A 562 0.74 -26.43 -9.22
C VAL A 562 0.57 -26.66 -7.73
N VAL A 563 1.04 -25.71 -6.94
CA VAL A 563 1.03 -25.79 -5.48
C VAL A 563 0.57 -24.45 -4.92
N VAL A 564 -0.16 -24.47 -3.81
CA VAL A 564 -0.53 -23.26 -3.07
C VAL A 564 0.19 -23.27 -1.73
N ALA A 565 0.74 -22.14 -1.32
CA ALA A 565 1.43 -22.00 -0.03
C ALA A 565 0.86 -20.82 0.78
N ASP A 566 0.49 -21.10 2.03
CA ASP A 566 0.00 -20.11 2.99
C ASP A 566 1.15 -19.56 3.85
N PRO A 567 1.54 -18.28 3.68
CA PRO A 567 2.60 -17.66 4.49
C PRO A 567 2.17 -17.41 5.94
N GLY A 568 0.87 -17.53 6.25
CA GLY A 568 0.28 -17.05 7.50
C GLY A 568 0.13 -15.52 7.53
N GLY A 569 -0.48 -15.01 8.61
CA GLY A 569 -0.60 -13.56 8.78
C GLY A 569 0.78 -12.91 8.91
N THR A 570 1.11 -11.94 8.06
CA THR A 570 2.42 -11.27 8.06
C THR A 570 2.27 -9.77 8.17
N LYS A 571 3.24 -9.13 8.82
CA LYS A 571 3.35 -7.66 8.81
C LYS A 571 4.00 -7.23 7.49
N THR A 572 3.19 -7.05 6.47
CA THR A 572 3.61 -6.53 5.17
C THR A 572 2.92 -5.21 4.85
N ASP A 573 3.43 -4.53 3.84
CA ASP A 573 2.91 -3.25 3.35
C ASP A 573 1.45 -3.33 2.88
N LEU A 574 0.92 -4.54 2.65
CA LEU A 574 -0.47 -4.81 2.28
C LEU A 574 -1.48 -4.36 3.34
N ASN A 575 -1.08 -4.23 4.61
CA ASN A 575 -1.96 -3.82 5.71
C ASN A 575 -1.63 -2.40 6.24
N LYS A 576 -0.79 -1.63 5.55
CA LYS A 576 -0.43 -0.23 5.93
C LYS A 576 -1.64 0.69 6.08
N ASP A 577 -2.71 0.32 5.40
CA ASP A 577 -3.90 1.14 5.22
C ASP A 577 -5.08 0.74 6.14
N GLU A 578 -4.91 -0.24 7.02
CA GLU A 578 -5.97 -0.74 7.90
C GLU A 578 -6.38 0.28 9.00
N PRO A 579 -7.69 0.53 9.24
CA PRO A 579 -8.16 1.48 10.26
C PRO A 579 -7.68 1.17 11.68
N SER A 580 -7.45 -0.11 12.00
CA SER A 580 -6.95 -0.61 13.29
C SER A 580 -5.57 -0.05 13.67
N GLN A 581 -4.83 0.52 12.71
CA GLN A 581 -3.53 1.15 12.94
C GLN A 581 -3.58 2.66 13.21
N LYS A 582 -4.78 3.30 13.18
CA LYS A 582 -4.92 4.76 13.37
C LYS A 582 -4.86 5.22 14.83
N PHE A 583 -5.23 4.37 15.80
CA PHE A 583 -5.21 4.71 17.23
C PHE A 583 -4.07 3.97 17.96
N PHE A 584 -3.26 4.69 18.74
CA PHE A 584 -2.07 4.16 19.42
C PHE A 584 -2.38 2.99 20.36
N LEU A 585 -3.46 3.08 21.14
CA LEU A 585 -3.85 2.05 22.10
C LEU A 585 -4.38 0.78 21.41
N THR A 586 -5.22 0.94 20.37
CA THR A 586 -5.73 -0.16 19.53
C THR A 586 -4.61 -0.82 18.73
N ARG A 587 -3.61 -0.04 18.29
CA ARG A 587 -2.39 -0.55 17.65
C ARG A 587 -1.55 -1.37 18.63
N TRP A 588 -1.40 -0.92 19.87
CA TRP A 588 -0.64 -1.65 20.90
C TRP A 588 -1.34 -2.95 21.32
N THR A 589 -2.65 -2.93 21.61
CA THR A 589 -3.41 -4.11 22.03
C THR A 589 -3.59 -5.13 20.89
N SER A 590 -3.89 -4.69 19.66
CA SER A 590 -4.03 -5.60 18.50
C SER A 590 -2.69 -6.19 18.05
N ASN A 591 -1.58 -5.46 18.19
CA ASN A 591 -0.25 -5.99 17.91
C ASN A 591 0.20 -6.99 18.97
N ALA A 592 -0.08 -6.73 20.25
CA ALA A 592 0.23 -7.64 21.34
C ALA A 592 -0.62 -8.93 21.24
N LEU A 593 -1.96 -8.82 21.15
CA LEU A 593 -2.83 -9.99 21.01
C LEU A 593 -2.58 -10.78 19.73
N GLY A 594 -2.34 -10.11 18.59
CA GLY A 594 -2.08 -10.79 17.32
C GLY A 594 -0.76 -11.56 17.27
N TYR A 595 0.26 -11.08 18.00
CA TYR A 595 1.54 -11.76 18.17
C TYR A 595 1.44 -12.93 19.14
N VAL A 596 0.66 -12.75 20.21
CA VAL A 596 0.42 -13.73 21.29
C VAL A 596 -0.48 -14.88 20.84
N ALA A 597 -1.51 -14.58 20.04
CA ALA A 597 -2.39 -15.59 19.46
C ALA A 597 -1.71 -16.41 18.34
N GLY A 598 -0.44 -16.14 17.99
CA GLY A 598 0.28 -16.83 16.92
C GLY A 598 -0.18 -16.48 15.50
N ASN A 599 -1.05 -15.46 15.36
CA ASN A 599 -1.66 -15.07 14.10
C ASN A 599 -0.76 -14.18 13.22
N ARG A 600 0.41 -13.76 13.72
CA ARG A 600 1.34 -12.89 13.00
C ARG A 600 2.77 -13.44 13.01
N ARG A 601 3.37 -13.55 11.82
CA ARG A 601 4.72 -14.07 11.57
C ARG A 601 5.65 -12.99 11.00
N PRO A 602 6.93 -12.97 11.41
CA PRO A 602 7.97 -12.22 10.71
C PRO A 602 8.05 -12.62 9.23
N VAL A 603 8.36 -11.68 8.35
CA VAL A 603 8.47 -11.96 6.90
C VAL A 603 9.50 -13.06 6.63
N ASN A 604 10.62 -13.08 7.36
CA ASN A 604 11.68 -14.08 7.18
C ASN A 604 11.25 -15.53 7.49
N THR A 605 10.24 -15.75 8.35
CA THR A 605 9.72 -17.09 8.64
C THR A 605 8.49 -17.45 7.82
N ALA A 606 7.79 -16.43 7.30
CA ALA A 606 6.60 -16.62 6.48
C ALA A 606 6.91 -17.17 5.08
N ILE A 607 8.17 -17.07 4.62
CA ILE A 607 8.59 -17.61 3.33
C ILE A 607 8.80 -19.13 3.34
N TYR A 608 9.01 -19.76 4.51
CA TYR A 608 9.32 -21.19 4.59
C TYR A 608 8.29 -22.12 3.93
N PRO A 609 6.97 -21.96 4.06
CA PRO A 609 6.01 -22.78 3.31
C PRO A 609 6.13 -22.60 1.79
N ILE A 610 6.53 -21.42 1.30
CA ILE A 610 6.78 -21.19 -0.13
C ILE A 610 8.07 -21.89 -0.57
N LEU A 611 9.15 -21.78 0.21
CA LEU A 611 10.40 -22.47 -0.08
C LEU A 611 10.23 -23.99 -0.02
N TYR A 612 9.45 -24.50 0.93
CA TYR A 612 9.08 -25.92 1.03
C TYR A 612 8.29 -26.37 -0.21
N ALA A 613 7.31 -25.58 -0.66
CA ALA A 613 6.58 -25.86 -1.89
C ALA A 613 7.50 -25.98 -3.12
N LEU A 614 8.54 -25.14 -3.19
CA LEU A 614 9.50 -25.12 -4.29
C LEU A 614 10.54 -26.24 -4.19
N GLY A 615 11.16 -26.42 -3.03
CA GLY A 615 12.31 -27.31 -2.85
C GLY A 615 11.96 -28.78 -2.70
N GLU A 616 10.86 -29.08 -2.00
CA GLU A 616 10.58 -30.45 -1.57
C GLU A 616 10.07 -31.32 -2.74
N GLU A 617 10.73 -32.45 -3.00
CA GLU A 617 10.37 -33.35 -4.12
C GLU A 617 9.04 -34.08 -3.88
N GLY A 618 8.70 -34.36 -2.61
CA GLY A 618 7.49 -35.10 -2.23
C GLY A 618 6.16 -34.32 -2.35
N VAL A 619 6.20 -33.04 -2.74
CA VAL A 619 5.00 -32.21 -2.84
C VAL A 619 4.22 -32.54 -4.12
N LYS A 620 3.01 -33.09 -3.94
CA LYS A 620 2.13 -33.49 -5.05
C LYS A 620 1.47 -32.28 -5.71
N ASN A 621 1.11 -32.42 -6.99
CA ASN A 621 0.29 -31.46 -7.71
C ASN A 621 -1.05 -31.23 -7.00
N GLY A 622 -1.53 -29.98 -6.96
CA GLY A 622 -2.79 -29.61 -6.34
C GLY A 622 -2.77 -29.64 -4.81
N THR A 623 -1.59 -29.59 -4.18
CA THR A 623 -1.45 -29.53 -2.73
C THR A 623 -1.55 -28.08 -2.23
N PHE A 624 -2.32 -27.87 -1.15
CA PHE A 624 -2.30 -26.61 -0.41
C PHE A 624 -1.47 -26.77 0.88
N ILE A 625 -0.31 -26.12 0.92
CA ILE A 625 0.62 -26.15 2.05
C ILE A 625 0.24 -25.06 3.06
N SER A 626 0.04 -25.47 4.30
CA SER A 626 -0.20 -24.58 5.43
C SER A 626 1.08 -23.87 5.90
N PRO A 627 0.98 -22.86 6.78
CA PRO A 627 2.17 -22.19 7.34
C PRO A 627 3.09 -23.15 8.12
N ARG A 628 2.61 -24.34 8.51
CA ARG A 628 3.39 -25.38 9.20
C ARG A 628 4.05 -26.39 8.24
N GLN A 629 4.04 -26.14 6.93
CA GLN A 629 4.58 -27.03 5.89
C GLN A 629 3.89 -28.40 5.82
N VAL A 630 2.65 -28.48 6.29
CA VAL A 630 1.81 -29.68 6.13
C VAL A 630 0.72 -29.41 5.10
N PRO A 631 0.37 -30.41 4.26
CA PRO A 631 -0.81 -30.36 3.41
C PRO A 631 -2.06 -30.02 4.23
N ARG A 632 -2.93 -29.22 3.63
CA ARG A 632 -4.20 -28.77 4.18
C ARG A 632 -5.28 -29.01 3.13
N GLU A 633 -6.48 -29.27 3.62
CA GLU A 633 -7.69 -29.31 2.81
C GLU A 633 -8.03 -27.94 2.20
N TRP A 634 -8.53 -27.99 0.97
CA TRP A 634 -9.09 -26.85 0.28
C TRP A 634 -10.42 -26.44 0.91
N GLY A 635 -10.78 -25.16 0.83
CA GLY A 635 -12.12 -24.72 1.25
C GLY A 635 -13.21 -25.19 0.30
N GLU A 636 -14.46 -25.25 0.78
CA GLU A 636 -15.61 -25.79 0.05
C GLU A 636 -15.81 -25.12 -1.32
N ASN A 637 -15.69 -23.80 -1.37
CA ASN A 637 -15.76 -23.04 -2.62
C ASN A 637 -14.69 -23.48 -3.62
N ALA A 638 -13.46 -23.74 -3.15
CA ALA A 638 -12.37 -24.16 -4.02
C ALA A 638 -12.58 -25.57 -4.62
N GLU A 639 -13.31 -26.44 -3.91
CA GLU A 639 -13.64 -27.79 -4.40
C GLU A 639 -14.87 -27.80 -5.34
N ASN A 640 -15.65 -26.72 -5.42
CA ASN A 640 -16.76 -26.59 -6.35
C ASN A 640 -16.29 -26.48 -7.82
N VAL A 641 -16.48 -27.56 -8.58
CA VAL A 641 -16.09 -27.68 -10.00
C VAL A 641 -16.74 -26.61 -10.88
N GLN A 642 -18.05 -26.36 -10.70
CA GLN A 642 -18.80 -25.43 -11.54
C GLN A 642 -18.30 -23.99 -11.34
N LEU A 643 -18.05 -23.61 -10.09
CA LEU A 643 -17.48 -22.30 -9.74
C LEU A 643 -16.07 -22.14 -10.32
N ARG A 644 -15.22 -23.17 -10.24
CA ARG A 644 -13.88 -23.16 -10.85
C ARG A 644 -13.92 -22.97 -12.37
N GLN A 645 -14.70 -23.77 -13.08
CA GLN A 645 -14.84 -23.67 -14.53
C GLN A 645 -15.38 -22.30 -14.95
N LYS A 646 -16.34 -21.77 -14.20
CA LYS A 646 -16.88 -20.44 -14.48
C LYS A 646 -15.84 -19.34 -14.31
N VAL A 647 -15.06 -19.37 -13.22
CA VAL A 647 -13.96 -18.41 -13.01
C VAL A 647 -12.91 -18.54 -14.13
N TRP A 648 -12.59 -19.76 -14.56
CA TRP A 648 -11.68 -20.00 -15.67
C TRP A 648 -12.14 -19.34 -16.98
N LEU A 649 -13.35 -19.64 -17.45
CA LEU A 649 -13.91 -19.11 -18.69
C LEU A 649 -14.00 -17.58 -18.67
N MET A 650 -14.40 -17.03 -17.52
CA MET A 650 -14.44 -15.60 -17.33
C MET A 650 -13.04 -14.98 -17.40
N SER A 651 -12.05 -15.58 -16.77
CA SER A 651 -10.67 -15.10 -16.81
C SER A 651 -10.07 -15.16 -18.20
N GLU A 652 -10.40 -16.18 -18.99
CA GLU A 652 -10.04 -16.25 -20.40
C GLU A 652 -10.66 -15.10 -21.20
N GLN A 653 -11.96 -14.85 -21.05
CA GLN A 653 -12.66 -13.76 -21.75
C GLN A 653 -12.09 -12.37 -21.42
N TRP A 654 -11.85 -12.10 -20.14
CA TRP A 654 -11.40 -10.77 -19.70
C TRP A 654 -9.93 -10.50 -19.98
N THR A 655 -9.09 -11.54 -19.92
CA THR A 655 -7.67 -11.42 -20.28
C THR A 655 -7.44 -11.43 -21.79
N LYS A 656 -8.43 -11.85 -22.58
CA LYS A 656 -8.31 -12.06 -24.04
C LYS A 656 -7.11 -12.94 -24.38
N LEU A 657 -6.83 -13.94 -23.54
CA LEU A 657 -5.63 -14.77 -23.63
C LEU A 657 -5.46 -15.39 -25.03
N ALA A 658 -6.54 -15.86 -25.64
CA ALA A 658 -6.53 -16.42 -27.00
C ALA A 658 -5.99 -15.43 -28.05
N ASP A 659 -6.41 -14.16 -27.98
CA ASP A 659 -5.93 -13.12 -28.89
C ASP A 659 -4.43 -12.85 -28.71
N TYR A 660 -3.94 -12.89 -27.47
CA TYR A 660 -2.50 -12.73 -27.17
C TYR A 660 -1.67 -13.89 -27.70
N MET A 661 -2.14 -15.13 -27.48
CA MET A 661 -1.47 -16.32 -27.98
C MET A 661 -1.38 -16.30 -29.51
N GLY A 662 -2.47 -15.95 -30.20
CA GLY A 662 -2.47 -15.82 -31.67
C GLY A 662 -1.47 -14.78 -32.19
N ARG A 663 -1.42 -13.58 -31.57
CA ARG A 663 -0.42 -12.55 -31.95
C ARG A 663 1.03 -13.00 -31.70
N MET A 664 1.28 -13.75 -30.63
CA MET A 664 2.61 -14.28 -30.34
C MET A 664 3.04 -15.33 -31.38
N GLU A 665 2.12 -16.21 -31.79
CA GLU A 665 2.37 -17.20 -32.85
C GLU A 665 2.72 -16.50 -34.18
N GLU A 666 1.91 -15.52 -34.62
CA GLU A 666 2.21 -14.71 -35.81
C GLU A 666 3.56 -13.96 -35.72
N GLY A 667 3.89 -13.46 -34.53
CA GLY A 667 5.16 -12.76 -34.28
C GLY A 667 6.37 -13.68 -34.35
N LEU A 668 6.25 -14.91 -33.85
CA LEU A 668 7.30 -15.93 -33.90
C LEU A 668 7.53 -16.43 -35.33
N GLU A 669 6.45 -16.63 -36.10
CA GLU A 669 6.51 -16.97 -37.53
C GLU A 669 7.23 -15.90 -38.35
N LYS A 670 6.93 -14.61 -38.10
CA LYS A 670 7.59 -13.47 -38.79
C LYS A 670 9.08 -13.34 -38.46
N THR A 671 9.52 -13.82 -37.29
CA THR A 671 10.95 -13.79 -36.90
C THR A 671 11.77 -14.98 -37.40
N GLY A 672 11.17 -15.90 -38.18
CA GLY A 672 11.89 -17.03 -38.76
C GLY A 672 12.32 -18.11 -37.76
N TYR A 673 11.73 -18.13 -36.56
CA TYR A 673 12.12 -19.09 -35.51
C TYR A 673 11.57 -20.51 -35.76
N PHE A 674 10.59 -20.65 -36.67
CA PHE A 674 10.16 -21.93 -37.23
C PHE A 674 10.66 -22.03 -38.68
N SER A 675 11.86 -22.57 -38.86
CA SER A 675 12.25 -23.16 -40.15
C SER A 675 11.38 -24.39 -40.40
N LYS A 676 10.69 -24.45 -41.54
CA LYS A 676 10.09 -25.67 -42.08
C LYS A 676 11.21 -26.59 -42.55
N ASP A 677 11.79 -27.36 -41.64
CA ASP A 677 12.62 -28.51 -42.00
C ASP A 677 11.90 -29.79 -41.61
N SER A 678 11.23 -30.38 -42.61
CA SER A 678 11.30 -31.81 -42.98
C SER A 678 10.03 -32.23 -43.74
N HIS A 679 10.10 -32.16 -45.08
CA HIS A 679 9.41 -33.15 -45.91
C HIS A 679 10.25 -34.43 -45.85
N GLY A 680 9.61 -35.50 -45.40
CA GLY A 680 10.17 -36.84 -45.30
C GLY A 680 9.04 -37.75 -44.85
N ASP A 681 8.32 -38.29 -45.83
CA ASP A 681 7.36 -39.37 -45.65
C ASP A 681 8.07 -40.56 -45.01
N ASP A 682 7.56 -41.04 -43.87
CA ASP A 682 7.63 -42.47 -43.53
C ASP A 682 6.55 -42.81 -42.50
N GLU A 683 5.69 -43.75 -42.88
CA GLU A 683 4.66 -44.37 -42.06
C GLU A 683 5.32 -45.19 -40.93
N GLY A 684 4.94 -44.94 -39.68
CA GLY A 684 5.50 -45.64 -38.52
C GLY A 684 4.68 -45.43 -37.25
N GLU A 685 3.64 -46.23 -37.10
CA GLU A 685 2.80 -46.32 -35.91
C GLU A 685 3.59 -46.87 -34.71
N GLN A 686 4.13 -46.01 -33.82
CA GLN A 686 4.36 -46.30 -32.37
C GLN A 686 5.08 -45.15 -31.62
N LYS A 687 4.28 -44.24 -31.00
CA LYS A 687 4.48 -43.62 -29.66
C LYS A 687 3.37 -42.60 -29.38
N LYS A 688 2.16 -43.09 -29.10
CA LYS A 688 1.05 -42.26 -28.58
C LYS A 688 1.24 -42.06 -27.07
N THR A 689 2.08 -41.10 -26.68
CA THR A 689 2.03 -40.46 -25.36
C THR A 689 1.98 -38.94 -25.55
N ARG A 690 0.72 -38.46 -25.65
CA ARG A 690 0.19 -37.10 -25.54
C ARG A 690 1.21 -35.98 -25.23
N HIS A 691 1.63 -35.23 -26.24
CA HIS A 691 1.94 -33.81 -26.05
C HIS A 691 0.62 -33.03 -26.10
N ARG A 692 0.04 -32.67 -24.95
CA ARG A 692 -1.07 -31.71 -24.91
C ARG A 692 -0.49 -30.32 -25.10
N SER A 693 -0.80 -29.67 -26.23
CA SER A 693 -0.48 -28.25 -26.42
C SER A 693 -1.23 -27.41 -25.37
N ALA A 694 -0.64 -26.30 -24.92
CA ALA A 694 -1.28 -25.35 -24.01
C ALA A 694 -2.66 -24.94 -24.54
N LYS A 695 -2.81 -24.83 -25.86
CA LYS A 695 -4.08 -24.55 -26.53
C LYS A 695 -5.19 -25.53 -26.13
N TYR A 696 -4.90 -26.84 -26.03
CA TYR A 696 -5.87 -27.84 -25.56
C TYR A 696 -6.11 -27.79 -24.06
N LEU A 697 -5.18 -27.29 -23.27
CA LEU A 697 -5.33 -27.18 -21.81
C LEU A 697 -6.11 -25.92 -21.40
N TRP A 698 -6.11 -24.89 -22.25
CA TRP A 698 -6.85 -23.65 -22.04
C TRP A 698 -8.24 -23.67 -22.70
N LEU A 699 -8.37 -24.23 -23.91
CA LEU A 699 -9.62 -24.23 -24.70
C LEU A 699 -10.50 -25.48 -24.51
N ALA A 700 -10.07 -26.49 -23.74
CA ALA A 700 -10.91 -27.63 -23.33
C ALA A 700 -11.58 -27.36 -21.98
#